data_AF-A0A3P9PNB3-F1
#
_entry.id   AF-A0A3P9PNB3-F1
#
_cell.length_a   1.000
_cell.length_b   1.000
_cell.length_c   1.000
_cell.angle_alpha   90.00
_cell.angle_beta   90.00
_cell.angle_gamma   90.00
#
_symmetry.space_group_name_H-M   'P 1'
#
loop_
_entity.id
_entity.type
_entity.pdbx_description
1 polymer ?
#
loop_
_entity_poly.entity_id
_entity_poly.type
_entity_poly.pdbx_seq_one_letter_code
_entity_poly.pdbx_strand_id
1 'polypeptide(L)'
;MASVNPFDVSDSEEEAERRPNETVDTERSPSEGAPGPPPGNPFSPPADAEPPTLLLSSNRTSPSGEGMSVSAAATSTMAGGVEARVSVDVIAAQLLRDQYILTALEFHTELLEAGRELPRLRDYFSNPGNFERQSGTPPAKDQVLGPGGPLNRAGSISTLDSLDFARYSDDGNRESDERVAESEVASQERKNFKSSPEIQEPIRPLEKRALNFLVNEYLLKNEYKLSSITFSDENDDQDFELWDDVGLNIPKPPDLLQLYRNGGSTLSSPRDKVDVSVGVAFGDLPGNCIAREPQKKPDLSQQQQSEVVQELEYQLNLLNSEKQSLAEQIKKLQSEIQILKKSVSSPPPATLELCSSSSSSKPCSTNPPSVPSLDNGQYLDIRGVSEAGNDLVSTSTQNTSQSQQQTCNKATSQQRVQFDQPNRKLSPVFQQALLSFCRMCSESRLGAEVSRIADSEESVMLMLGRCLPHIVPNVLLAKRERMVSHLCQELIPLILCTACLHPEPKERDQLLHILFNLIKRPDDEQRQMILTGCVAFARHVGPTRVEAELLPQCWEQINHKYPERRLLVAEACGALAPYLPKEIRSSLVLSMLQQMLAEDKADMVREAVVKSLGIIMGYIDDSDKYAQGFELMLLSLGDPSERVVNAVHQVFIPAFAAWTTELGTLHTALIPSLLARIEKLLTQGEHGLDEHKLHVFLSALQSLIPPLFAVVLQNAPFTSRAKPHEDIPAIEVTRFPRPASPLQDMAIIIGNRELLSSLLLLYDHQLEHEGTTGWESLLWVVNQLLPQLIDIVGRINVTSSTCVHEFSRFFWRFCRTFGKIFTNTKVKPQFQEILRLSEENVDASAGNGILTKATVPIYATGVLTCYNQEEDRKLLVGFLEDVMTTLSLSHAPLDSLKASFVELGANPVYHELLLTVLWYGVVHTSALVRCTAARMFELLVKGVNETLVAQRVVPALITLSSDPEISVRIATIPAFGTIMETVTQKELLERVKMQLASFLEDPQYQDQHSLHMEIIRTFGRVGPNAEPRFRDDFVLPHLHKLALANNSQSVESKRIDIAIHLFEAYSALSCCFISEEVMVNHFLPGLRCLHADMEQLSPEHEVILGSMIKECEIKVENRGISDAQGSISIASSLVGEDAKTKFLSKMGQLTTSGAMLANVFQRKK
;
A
#
# COMPACT_ATOMS: atom_id res chain seq x y z
N MET A 1 60.69 -10.39 36.78
CA MET A 1 61.25 -11.57 36.08
C MET A 1 60.09 -12.40 35.53
N ALA A 2 60.37 -13.36 34.65
CA ALA A 2 59.37 -13.95 33.75
C ALA A 2 58.31 -14.87 34.39
N SER A 3 57.14 -14.89 33.75
CA SER A 3 56.13 -15.96 33.76
C SER A 3 55.41 -15.90 32.39
N VAL A 4 55.91 -16.61 31.37
CA VAL A 4 55.50 -17.97 30.98
C VAL A 4 54.14 -17.99 30.26
N ASN A 5 54.20 -18.05 28.92
CA ASN A 5 53.09 -18.49 28.06
C ASN A 5 53.03 -20.02 28.06
N PRO A 6 51.82 -20.61 28.15
CA PRO A 6 51.54 -21.94 27.62
C PRO A 6 50.57 -21.85 26.42
N PHE A 7 51.01 -22.33 25.25
CA PHE A 7 50.25 -22.94 24.13
C PHE A 7 50.96 -22.67 22.80
N ASP A 8 51.99 -23.48 22.53
CA ASP A 8 52.62 -23.63 21.22
C ASP A 8 53.26 -25.03 21.13
N VAL A 9 52.63 -25.93 20.36
CA VAL A 9 53.15 -27.26 19.97
C VAL A 9 52.52 -27.61 18.63
N SER A 10 53.35 -28.02 17.66
CA SER A 10 52.96 -28.21 16.26
C SER A 10 52.65 -29.67 15.87
N ASP A 11 52.24 -29.82 14.60
CA ASP A 11 52.49 -30.93 13.69
C ASP A 11 51.65 -32.23 13.75
N SER A 12 50.86 -32.37 12.67
CA SER A 12 50.90 -33.48 11.69
C SER A 12 50.46 -34.90 12.06
N GLU A 13 49.45 -35.40 11.33
CA GLU A 13 49.54 -36.66 10.57
C GLU A 13 48.47 -36.72 9.44
N GLU A 14 48.66 -37.58 8.44
CA GLU A 14 47.77 -37.79 7.29
C GLU A 14 46.75 -38.92 7.57
N GLU A 15 45.59 -38.92 6.88
CA GLU A 15 45.15 -40.04 5.99
C GLU A 15 43.62 -40.10 5.72
N ALA A 16 43.30 -40.77 4.61
CA ALA A 16 42.12 -41.58 4.33
C ALA A 16 40.73 -40.91 4.13
N GLU A 17 40.20 -41.15 2.93
CA GLU A 17 38.80 -41.00 2.54
C GLU A 17 37.84 -41.84 3.40
N ARG A 18 36.59 -41.37 3.57
CA ARG A 18 35.40 -42.25 3.49
C ARG A 18 34.10 -41.47 3.31
N ARG A 19 33.45 -41.66 2.15
CA ARG A 19 31.98 -41.63 2.06
C ARG A 19 31.43 -42.90 2.70
N PRO A 20 30.15 -42.90 3.10
CA PRO A 20 29.24 -43.82 2.41
C PRO A 20 28.03 -43.11 1.78
N ASN A 21 27.45 -43.79 0.79
CA ASN A 21 26.14 -43.52 0.20
C ASN A 21 25.05 -44.29 0.98
N GLU A 22 23.85 -44.34 0.40
CA GLU A 22 22.73 -45.25 0.67
C GLU A 22 21.78 -44.77 1.79
N THR A 23 20.53 -44.33 1.58
CA THR A 23 19.37 -44.68 0.69
C THR A 23 18.38 -45.69 1.28
N VAL A 24 17.10 -45.50 0.91
CA VAL A 24 16.06 -46.53 0.70
C VAL A 24 15.20 -46.95 1.92
N ASP A 25 13.89 -46.71 1.77
CA ASP A 25 12.74 -47.60 2.10
C ASP A 25 12.33 -47.93 3.57
N THR A 26 11.05 -48.19 3.94
CA THR A 26 9.68 -47.89 3.38
C THR A 26 8.64 -47.98 4.55
N GLU A 27 7.35 -47.71 4.29
CA GLU A 27 6.14 -48.18 5.03
C GLU A 27 5.80 -47.48 6.38
N ARG A 28 4.55 -47.44 6.87
CA ARG A 28 3.17 -47.37 6.31
C ARG A 28 2.21 -46.96 7.47
N SER A 29 1.23 -46.09 7.17
CA SER A 29 -0.21 -46.05 7.58
C SER A 29 -0.79 -46.92 8.74
N PRO A 30 -1.99 -46.60 9.33
CA PRO A 30 -2.79 -45.35 9.36
C PRO A 30 -3.59 -45.08 10.69
N SER A 31 -4.56 -44.14 10.61
CA SER A 31 -5.95 -44.17 11.19
C SER A 31 -6.30 -43.64 12.61
N GLU A 32 -7.31 -42.74 12.59
CA GLU A 32 -8.44 -42.50 13.53
C GLU A 32 -8.24 -41.94 14.97
N GLY A 33 -9.14 -41.02 15.39
CA GLY A 33 -9.33 -40.66 16.81
C GLY A 33 -9.79 -39.22 17.13
N ALA A 34 -11.11 -38.95 17.08
CA ALA A 34 -11.77 -37.83 17.79
C ALA A 34 -13.12 -38.35 18.32
N PRO A 35 -13.61 -37.98 19.54
CA PRO A 35 -14.26 -36.67 19.74
C PRO A 35 -14.24 -36.12 21.21
N GLY A 36 -14.89 -34.96 21.45
CA GLY A 36 -15.58 -34.70 22.74
C GLY A 36 -15.37 -33.31 23.40
N PRO A 37 -16.43 -32.65 23.95
CA PRO A 37 -16.37 -31.31 24.54
C PRO A 37 -16.54 -31.27 26.09
N PRO A 38 -16.32 -30.11 26.76
CA PRO A 38 -16.44 -29.95 28.21
C PRO A 38 -17.85 -29.53 28.72
N PRO A 39 -18.20 -29.81 29.99
CA PRO A 39 -19.28 -29.16 30.74
C PRO A 39 -18.81 -27.82 31.35
N GLY A 40 -19.64 -26.96 31.95
CA GLY A 40 -21.10 -26.98 32.14
C GLY A 40 -21.50 -26.04 33.30
N ASN A 41 -22.51 -25.17 33.10
CA ASN A 41 -22.82 -24.04 33.99
C ASN A 41 -24.04 -24.31 34.92
N PRO A 42 -24.07 -23.90 36.21
CA PRO A 42 -25.22 -24.11 37.10
C PRO A 42 -25.84 -22.84 37.77
N PHE A 43 -27.09 -22.55 37.41
CA PHE A 43 -28.18 -21.96 38.22
C PHE A 43 -28.22 -20.46 38.67
N SER A 44 -29.46 -20.02 38.95
CA SER A 44 -30.00 -18.65 39.21
C SER A 44 -31.27 -18.75 40.12
N PRO A 45 -32.11 -17.71 40.38
CA PRO A 45 -31.97 -16.25 40.20
C PRO A 45 -31.87 -15.52 41.58
N PRO A 46 -32.87 -14.89 42.27
CA PRO A 46 -34.31 -14.62 42.03
C PRO A 46 -34.61 -13.13 41.66
N ALA A 47 -35.66 -12.50 42.23
CA ALA A 47 -36.15 -11.12 41.98
C ALA A 47 -36.80 -10.49 43.24
N ASP A 48 -37.09 -9.17 43.26
CA ASP A 48 -38.43 -8.62 43.59
C ASP A 48 -38.59 -7.05 43.52
N ALA A 49 -39.86 -6.61 43.42
CA ALA A 49 -40.45 -5.30 43.78
C ALA A 49 -40.22 -4.01 42.93
N GLU A 50 -41.20 -3.07 43.03
CA GLU A 50 -41.43 -1.87 42.19
C GLU A 50 -41.63 -0.56 43.06
N PRO A 51 -42.13 0.62 42.59
CA PRO A 51 -41.67 1.95 43.04
C PRO A 51 -42.59 2.65 44.08
N PRO A 52 -42.35 3.93 44.47
CA PRO A 52 -43.16 5.04 43.89
C PRO A 52 -42.58 6.49 43.92
N THR A 53 -43.23 7.40 43.16
CA THR A 53 -43.40 8.89 43.36
C THR A 53 -42.18 9.82 43.50
N LEU A 54 -42.01 10.99 42.84
CA LEU A 54 -42.86 12.14 42.41
C LEU A 54 -42.93 13.36 43.37
N LEU A 55 -43.04 14.55 42.77
CA LEU A 55 -43.30 15.91 43.31
C LEU A 55 -42.04 16.65 43.87
N LEU A 56 -41.59 17.78 43.28
CA LEU A 56 -42.12 19.17 43.31
C LEU A 56 -41.87 19.88 44.68
N SER A 57 -41.48 21.17 44.78
CA SER A 57 -41.30 22.26 43.78
C SER A 57 -40.60 23.49 44.41
N SER A 58 -40.48 24.59 43.63
CA SER A 58 -40.46 26.00 44.10
C SER A 58 -39.09 26.54 44.62
N ASN A 59 -38.70 27.81 44.42
CA ASN A 59 -39.33 28.94 43.73
C ASN A 59 -38.36 30.13 43.47
N ARG A 60 -38.77 31.09 42.60
CA ARG A 60 -38.30 32.51 42.50
C ARG A 60 -36.84 32.75 42.02
N THR A 61 -36.45 33.88 41.41
CA THR A 61 -37.18 35.08 40.88
C THR A 61 -36.34 35.81 39.82
N SER A 62 -37.00 36.54 38.90
CA SER A 62 -36.41 37.61 38.08
C SER A 62 -37.27 38.88 38.14
N PRO A 63 -36.70 40.10 38.14
CA PRO A 63 -37.47 41.36 38.05
C PRO A 63 -37.13 42.23 36.82
N SER A 64 -38.17 42.70 36.11
CA SER A 64 -38.24 43.93 35.27
C SER A 64 -37.26 44.04 34.07
N GLY A 65 -37.53 44.69 32.93
CA GLY A 65 -38.47 45.73 32.46
C GLY A 65 -37.74 46.45 31.29
N GLU A 66 -38.31 47.22 30.37
CA GLU A 66 -39.65 47.80 30.15
C GLU A 66 -39.89 48.00 28.62
N GLY A 67 -41.04 48.55 28.20
CA GLY A 67 -41.29 49.07 26.83
C GLY A 67 -42.02 48.10 25.88
N MET A 68 -43.36 48.15 25.72
CA MET A 68 -44.16 49.14 24.97
C MET A 68 -43.78 49.26 23.47
N SER A 69 -44.52 48.80 22.43
CA SER A 69 -45.95 48.60 22.12
C SER A 69 -46.54 49.67 21.18
N VAL A 70 -47.00 49.28 19.97
CA VAL A 70 -47.92 50.06 19.12
C VAL A 70 -48.92 49.12 18.43
N SER A 71 -50.18 49.57 18.29
CA SER A 71 -51.29 48.86 17.64
C SER A 71 -52.42 49.85 17.28
N ALA A 72 -53.45 49.55 16.50
CA ALA A 72 -53.87 48.25 15.96
C ALA A 72 -54.61 48.36 14.60
N ALA A 73 -54.56 47.26 13.83
CA ALA A 73 -55.68 46.53 13.20
C ALA A 73 -56.88 47.25 12.52
N ALA A 74 -57.40 46.62 11.46
CA ALA A 74 -58.75 46.83 10.95
C ALA A 74 -59.35 45.54 10.32
N THR A 75 -60.45 45.05 10.91
CA THR A 75 -61.72 44.57 10.30
C THR A 75 -61.75 43.87 8.91
N SER A 76 -62.61 42.86 8.65
CA SER A 76 -63.58 42.11 9.48
C SER A 76 -64.27 40.98 8.70
N THR A 77 -64.66 39.89 9.39
CA THR A 77 -65.80 38.97 9.11
C THR A 77 -66.03 38.39 7.70
N MET A 78 -65.99 37.06 7.57
CA MET A 78 -67.22 36.23 7.40
C MET A 78 -66.94 34.70 7.50
N ALA A 79 -68.01 33.90 7.61
CA ALA A 79 -68.02 32.51 8.06
C ALA A 79 -67.59 31.43 7.03
N GLY A 80 -67.10 30.27 7.52
CA GLY A 80 -66.91 29.03 6.74
C GLY A 80 -66.23 27.93 7.57
N GLY A 81 -66.66 26.66 7.41
CA GLY A 81 -66.35 25.52 8.28
C GLY A 81 -64.87 25.22 8.57
N VAL A 82 -64.61 24.65 9.75
CA VAL A 82 -63.26 24.28 10.23
C VAL A 82 -62.94 22.82 9.91
N GLU A 83 -61.99 22.62 9.00
CA GLU A 83 -61.23 21.37 8.91
C GLU A 83 -60.21 21.27 10.06
N ALA A 84 -59.95 20.06 10.55
CA ALA A 84 -59.07 19.83 11.69
C ALA A 84 -57.58 19.99 11.32
N ARG A 85 -57.08 21.23 11.33
CA ARG A 85 -55.64 21.52 11.18
C ARG A 85 -54.87 20.99 12.38
N VAL A 86 -53.80 20.23 12.12
CA VAL A 86 -52.84 19.76 13.14
C VAL A 86 -52.20 20.98 13.83
N SER A 87 -52.07 20.92 15.16
CA SER A 87 -51.49 22.02 15.93
C SER A 87 -49.96 22.02 15.87
N VAL A 88 -49.37 23.22 15.87
CA VAL A 88 -47.91 23.44 15.74
C VAL A 88 -47.12 22.72 16.84
N ASP A 89 -47.67 22.61 18.05
CA ASP A 89 -47.05 21.87 19.17
C ASP A 89 -47.01 20.35 18.94
N VAL A 90 -47.93 19.77 18.16
CA VAL A 90 -47.88 18.34 17.79
C VAL A 90 -46.75 18.09 16.79
N ILE A 91 -46.53 19.01 15.85
CA ILE A 91 -45.40 18.94 14.90
C ILE A 91 -44.08 19.04 15.68
N ALA A 92 -43.95 20.03 16.58
CA ALA A 92 -42.78 20.16 17.45
C ALA A 92 -42.56 18.93 18.36
N ALA A 93 -43.62 18.35 18.91
CA ALA A 93 -43.55 17.15 19.74
C ALA A 93 -43.12 15.90 18.94
N GLN A 94 -43.47 15.82 17.64
CA GLN A 94 -43.07 14.72 16.78
C GLN A 94 -41.61 14.88 16.31
N LEU A 95 -41.19 16.08 15.87
CA LEU A 95 -39.80 16.33 15.45
C LEU A 95 -38.79 16.03 16.58
N LEU A 96 -39.10 16.41 17.82
CA LEU A 96 -38.26 16.09 19.00
C LEU A 96 -38.32 14.61 19.42
N ARG A 97 -39.41 13.91 19.13
CA ARG A 97 -39.56 12.46 19.40
C ARG A 97 -38.74 11.64 18.41
N ASP A 98 -38.75 12.04 17.15
CA ASP A 98 -38.20 11.30 16.02
C ASP A 98 -36.73 11.69 15.72
N GLN A 99 -36.05 12.35 16.66
CA GLN A 99 -34.63 12.77 16.58
C GLN A 99 -34.28 13.78 15.46
N TYR A 100 -35.27 14.43 14.82
CA TYR A 100 -35.06 15.49 13.83
C TYR A 100 -34.68 16.84 14.49
N ILE A 101 -33.61 16.83 15.28
CA ILE A 101 -33.18 17.95 16.14
C ILE A 101 -32.83 19.20 15.31
N LEU A 102 -32.18 19.04 14.16
CA LEU A 102 -31.80 20.19 13.32
C LEU A 102 -33.04 20.86 12.69
N THR A 103 -33.96 20.06 12.15
CA THR A 103 -35.26 20.53 11.63
C THR A 103 -36.13 21.14 12.73
N ALA A 104 -36.09 20.59 13.96
CA ALA A 104 -36.76 21.17 15.12
C ALA A 104 -36.14 22.52 15.54
N LEU A 105 -34.84 22.72 15.31
CA LEU A 105 -34.16 23.99 15.57
C LEU A 105 -34.51 25.05 14.51
N GLU A 106 -34.47 24.69 13.21
CA GLU A 106 -34.89 25.60 12.13
C GLU A 106 -36.37 26.00 12.28
N PHE A 107 -37.25 25.04 12.60
CA PHE A 107 -38.64 25.30 12.91
C PHE A 107 -38.82 26.16 14.17
N HIS A 108 -37.93 26.03 15.16
CA HIS A 108 -37.93 26.94 16.32
C HIS A 108 -37.55 28.37 15.91
N THR A 109 -36.53 28.55 15.07
CA THR A 109 -36.10 29.87 14.61
C THR A 109 -37.10 30.53 13.66
N GLU A 110 -37.69 29.79 12.72
CA GLU A 110 -38.74 30.32 11.83
C GLU A 110 -39.98 30.77 12.63
N LEU A 111 -40.36 30.00 13.66
CA LEU A 111 -41.44 30.37 14.56
C LEU A 111 -41.11 31.61 15.41
N LEU A 112 -39.86 31.77 15.86
CA LEU A 112 -39.38 32.98 16.56
C LEU A 112 -39.38 34.22 15.63
N GLU A 113 -38.91 34.09 14.39
CA GLU A 113 -38.96 35.16 13.38
C GLU A 113 -40.42 35.53 13.02
N ALA A 114 -41.32 34.54 12.98
CA ALA A 114 -42.76 34.74 12.86
C ALA A 114 -43.44 35.22 14.17
N GLY A 115 -42.67 35.60 15.19
CA GLY A 115 -43.16 36.19 16.44
C GLY A 115 -43.94 35.25 17.35
N ARG A 116 -43.72 33.93 17.26
CA ARG A 116 -44.45 32.90 18.04
C ARG A 116 -43.51 31.87 18.65
N GLU A 117 -43.26 31.98 19.95
CA GLU A 117 -42.47 30.99 20.67
C GLU A 117 -43.31 29.76 21.07
N LEU A 118 -42.81 28.55 20.78
CA LEU A 118 -43.31 27.30 21.37
C LEU A 118 -42.46 26.92 22.60
N PRO A 119 -43.04 26.85 23.82
CA PRO A 119 -42.30 26.48 25.02
C PRO A 119 -41.57 25.15 24.89
N ARG A 120 -42.17 24.16 24.23
CA ARG A 120 -41.59 22.82 24.02
C ARG A 120 -40.24 22.86 23.27
N LEU A 121 -40.12 23.71 22.25
CA LEU A 121 -38.88 23.86 21.49
C LEU A 121 -37.88 24.69 22.29
N ARG A 122 -38.30 25.84 22.84
CA ARG A 122 -37.44 26.69 23.68
C ARG A 122 -36.83 25.90 24.83
N ASP A 123 -37.64 25.17 25.60
CA ASP A 123 -37.20 24.45 26.79
C ASP A 123 -36.32 23.23 26.45
N TYR A 124 -36.41 22.72 25.20
CA TYR A 124 -35.51 21.69 24.69
C TYR A 124 -34.15 22.27 24.27
N PHE A 125 -34.13 23.37 23.50
CA PHE A 125 -32.89 23.99 23.04
C PHE A 125 -32.17 24.84 24.09
N SER A 126 -32.88 25.26 25.15
CA SER A 126 -32.29 26.02 26.28
C SER A 126 -31.62 25.16 27.35
N ASN A 127 -31.62 23.82 27.22
CA ASN A 127 -31.02 22.91 28.19
C ASN A 127 -29.76 22.22 27.61
N PRO A 128 -28.53 22.62 27.99
CA PRO A 128 -27.29 22.00 27.51
C PRO A 128 -27.24 20.48 27.72
N GLY A 129 -27.80 19.97 28.82
CA GLY A 129 -27.83 18.55 29.15
C GLY A 129 -28.61 17.66 28.17
N ASN A 130 -29.38 18.25 27.25
CA ASN A 130 -30.00 17.51 26.12
C ASN A 130 -28.98 17.15 25.03
N PHE A 131 -27.80 17.80 24.99
CA PHE A 131 -26.78 17.65 23.96
C PHE A 131 -25.48 16.98 24.48
N GLU A 132 -25.30 16.89 25.80
CA GLU A 132 -24.06 16.41 26.45
C GLU A 132 -23.92 14.87 26.55
N ARG A 133 -24.90 14.08 26.10
CA ARG A 133 -24.88 12.61 26.21
C ARG A 133 -24.19 11.89 25.04
N GLN A 134 -22.86 11.98 24.93
CA GLN A 134 -22.10 11.05 24.08
C GLN A 134 -20.61 10.88 24.42
N SER A 135 -20.28 10.58 25.69
CA SER A 135 -18.91 10.28 26.14
C SER A 135 -18.85 9.28 27.30
N GLY A 136 -19.49 8.11 27.15
CA GLY A 136 -19.51 7.05 28.18
C GLY A 136 -19.74 5.64 27.64
N THR A 137 -19.15 4.65 28.31
CA THR A 137 -19.13 3.22 27.94
C THR A 137 -20.54 2.60 27.89
N PRO A 138 -20.87 1.71 26.93
CA PRO A 138 -22.21 1.13 26.82
C PRO A 138 -22.49 0.06 27.90
N PRO A 139 -23.68 0.08 28.54
CA PRO A 139 -24.20 -1.08 29.27
C PRO A 139 -24.80 -2.13 28.31
N ALA A 140 -25.09 -3.33 28.82
CA ALA A 140 -25.53 -4.45 28.01
C ALA A 140 -27.01 -4.38 27.57
N LYS A 141 -27.27 -4.94 26.37
CA LYS A 141 -28.54 -5.44 25.80
C LYS A 141 -29.85 -5.09 26.52
N ASP A 142 -30.70 -4.26 25.90
CA ASP A 142 -31.96 -4.71 25.26
C ASP A 142 -32.78 -3.54 24.69
N GLN A 143 -32.62 -3.23 23.40
CA GLN A 143 -33.65 -2.60 22.53
C GLN A 143 -33.24 -2.57 21.05
N VAL A 144 -34.20 -2.27 20.17
CA VAL A 144 -34.12 -2.41 18.71
C VAL A 144 -33.36 -1.25 18.05
N LEU A 145 -32.56 -1.54 17.01
CA LEU A 145 -31.89 -0.52 16.21
C LEU A 145 -32.88 0.24 15.31
N GLY A 146 -32.83 1.57 15.36
CA GLY A 146 -33.30 2.47 14.31
C GLY A 146 -32.12 3.09 13.54
N PRO A 147 -32.32 3.59 12.30
CA PRO A 147 -31.25 4.17 11.49
C PRO A 147 -30.95 5.61 11.89
N GLY A 148 -29.71 5.90 12.32
CA GLY A 148 -29.25 7.26 12.60
C GLY A 148 -27.79 7.29 13.07
N GLY A 149 -26.88 7.70 12.18
CA GLY A 149 -25.50 8.02 12.53
C GLY A 149 -25.34 9.48 12.98
N PRO A 150 -24.19 9.86 13.56
CA PRO A 150 -23.93 11.24 13.97
C PRO A 150 -23.85 12.21 12.78
N LEU A 151 -24.22 13.47 13.03
CA LEU A 151 -24.31 14.54 12.03
C LEU A 151 -22.96 14.85 11.36
N ASN A 152 -22.88 14.69 10.05
CA ASN A 152 -21.76 15.18 9.24
C ASN A 152 -21.83 16.71 9.05
N ARG A 153 -20.67 17.37 9.09
CA ARG A 153 -20.55 18.83 9.05
C ARG A 153 -20.29 19.31 7.61
N ALA A 154 -21.32 19.82 6.93
CA ALA A 154 -21.16 20.42 5.61
C ALA A 154 -20.23 21.65 5.65
N GLY A 155 -19.34 21.78 4.66
CA GLY A 155 -18.31 22.83 4.60
C GLY A 155 -18.54 23.87 3.50
N SER A 156 -18.74 25.13 3.89
CA SER A 156 -18.82 26.29 3.00
C SER A 156 -17.46 26.98 2.82
N ILE A 157 -17.11 27.42 1.61
CA ILE A 157 -15.75 27.86 1.25
C ILE A 157 -15.58 29.39 1.34
N SER A 158 -14.70 29.84 2.24
CA SER A 158 -13.86 31.07 2.25
C SER A 158 -13.61 31.50 3.71
N THR A 159 -12.43 31.92 4.17
CA THR A 159 -11.18 32.34 3.48
C THR A 159 -9.95 31.82 4.26
N LEU A 160 -8.72 32.02 3.74
CA LEU A 160 -7.42 31.77 4.40
C LEU A 160 -7.40 32.29 5.86
N ASP A 161 -6.76 31.61 6.84
CA ASP A 161 -5.30 31.39 6.92
C ASP A 161 -4.91 30.21 7.87
N SER A 162 -3.68 29.72 7.73
CA SER A 162 -2.86 28.98 8.72
C SER A 162 -3.33 27.62 9.30
N LEU A 163 -2.82 26.54 8.68
CA LEU A 163 -1.90 25.51 9.22
C LEU A 163 -2.00 25.04 10.71
N ASP A 164 -1.68 23.79 11.09
CA ASP A 164 -1.64 22.44 10.45
C ASP A 164 -1.23 21.40 11.56
N PHE A 165 -1.04 20.12 11.22
CA PHE A 165 -0.50 19.00 12.03
C PHE A 165 -1.39 18.47 13.20
N ALA A 166 -1.52 17.15 13.46
CA ALA A 166 -1.03 16.00 12.68
C ALA A 166 -1.57 14.61 13.10
N ARG A 167 -1.71 13.76 12.06
CA ARG A 167 -1.25 12.35 11.93
C ARG A 167 -1.96 11.17 12.64
N TYR A 168 -2.28 10.21 11.77
CA TYR A 168 -2.11 8.74 11.87
C TYR A 168 -3.10 7.98 12.77
N SER A 169 -3.42 6.70 12.56
CA SER A 169 -3.37 5.69 11.46
C SER A 169 -3.46 4.31 12.17
N ASP A 170 -3.42 3.22 11.41
CA ASP A 170 -3.36 1.81 11.85
C ASP A 170 -4.63 1.23 12.51
N ASP A 171 -5.06 -0.01 12.20
CA ASP A 171 -4.71 -0.91 11.07
C ASP A 171 -5.80 -2.02 10.96
N GLY A 172 -5.72 -2.88 9.94
CA GLY A 172 -5.90 -4.31 10.19
C GLY A 172 -7.23 -5.00 9.86
N ASN A 173 -7.60 -4.99 8.57
CA ASN A 173 -7.76 -6.21 7.71
C ASN A 173 -8.66 -7.42 8.16
N ARG A 174 -9.11 -8.21 7.15
CA ARG A 174 -9.73 -9.56 7.20
C ARG A 174 -11.20 -9.64 7.67
N GLU A 175 -12.06 -10.59 7.28
CA GLU A 175 -12.22 -11.53 6.13
C GLU A 175 -13.59 -12.26 6.34
N SER A 176 -14.29 -12.69 5.27
CA SER A 176 -15.23 -13.86 5.20
C SER A 176 -16.48 -13.97 6.13
N ASP A 177 -17.52 -14.77 5.85
CA ASP A 177 -18.23 -15.19 4.60
C ASP A 177 -19.57 -15.89 5.02
N GLU A 178 -20.38 -16.34 4.04
CA GLU A 178 -21.38 -17.43 4.07
C GLU A 178 -22.77 -17.30 4.76
N ARG A 179 -23.78 -17.04 3.89
CA ARG A 179 -24.94 -17.93 3.55
C ARG A 179 -26.09 -18.24 4.56
N VAL A 180 -27.12 -18.88 3.96
CA VAL A 180 -28.42 -19.38 4.49
C VAL A 180 -29.43 -18.26 4.79
N ALA A 181 -30.43 -17.92 3.96
CA ALA A 181 -31.39 -18.65 3.12
C ALA A 181 -32.66 -19.15 3.86
N GLU A 182 -33.79 -18.50 3.59
CA GLU A 182 -35.13 -19.06 3.77
C GLU A 182 -36.11 -18.42 2.76
N SER A 183 -37.28 -19.02 2.55
CA SER A 183 -38.16 -18.72 1.42
C SER A 183 -39.61 -19.13 1.69
N GLU A 184 -40.54 -18.17 1.70
CA GLU A 184 -41.98 -18.44 1.66
C GLU A 184 -42.70 -17.70 0.51
N VAL A 185 -43.75 -18.34 0.00
CA VAL A 185 -44.60 -17.88 -1.11
C VAL A 185 -46.02 -17.71 -0.59
N ALA A 186 -46.64 -16.57 -0.88
CA ALA A 186 -47.95 -16.20 -0.34
C ALA A 186 -49.13 -16.94 -1.00
N SER A 187 -50.24 -17.07 -0.25
CA SER A 187 -51.62 -17.16 -0.77
C SER A 187 -52.64 -16.78 0.31
N GLN A 188 -53.81 -16.27 -0.10
CA GLN A 188 -54.80 -15.67 0.80
C GLN A 188 -55.90 -16.64 1.27
N GLU A 189 -56.64 -16.26 2.33
CA GLU A 189 -58.09 -15.93 2.23
C GLU A 189 -58.65 -15.30 3.53
N ARG A 190 -59.86 -14.73 3.45
CA ARG A 190 -60.42 -13.72 4.39
C ARG A 190 -61.34 -14.29 5.49
N LYS A 191 -61.52 -13.54 6.60
CA LYS A 191 -62.88 -13.17 7.16
C LYS A 191 -62.87 -12.15 8.34
N ASN A 192 -63.18 -10.89 8.00
CA ASN A 192 -63.91 -9.81 8.73
C ASN A 192 -64.07 -9.72 10.27
N PHE A 193 -63.98 -8.45 10.73
CA PHE A 193 -64.70 -7.77 11.84
C PHE A 193 -64.31 -8.01 13.32
N LYS A 194 -63.41 -7.16 13.88
CA LYS A 194 -63.76 -5.97 14.72
C LYS A 194 -62.55 -5.29 15.44
N SER A 195 -62.47 -3.97 15.31
CA SER A 195 -61.91 -2.94 16.24
C SER A 195 -60.53 -3.11 16.93
N SER A 196 -59.58 -2.26 16.50
CA SER A 196 -58.50 -1.59 17.28
C SER A 196 -57.28 -2.41 17.76
N PRO A 197 -56.11 -1.77 17.98
CA PRO A 197 -55.60 -0.47 17.47
C PRO A 197 -54.54 -0.65 16.36
N GLU A 198 -53.96 0.45 15.86
CA GLU A 198 -52.98 0.44 14.77
C GLU A 198 -51.57 0.05 15.23
N ILE A 199 -50.90 -0.82 14.45
CA ILE A 199 -49.46 -1.05 14.48
C ILE A 199 -48.91 -0.46 13.20
N GLN A 200 -47.92 0.43 13.31
CA GLN A 200 -47.36 1.13 12.15
C GLN A 200 -46.23 0.31 11.54
N GLU A 201 -46.44 -0.27 10.34
CA GLU A 201 -45.37 -0.96 9.61
C GLU A 201 -44.24 0.03 9.24
N PRO A 202 -42.96 -0.34 9.38
CA PRO A 202 -41.85 0.51 8.96
C PRO A 202 -41.78 0.61 7.43
N ILE A 203 -41.51 1.82 6.93
CA ILE A 203 -41.43 2.15 5.50
C ILE A 203 -40.34 1.30 4.82
N ARG A 204 -40.68 0.62 3.72
CA ARG A 204 -39.76 -0.27 2.99
C ARG A 204 -38.78 0.56 2.14
N PRO A 205 -37.56 0.07 1.83
CA PRO A 205 -36.56 0.88 1.10
C PRO A 205 -37.05 1.46 -0.24
N LEU A 206 -37.81 0.70 -1.02
CA LEU A 206 -38.40 1.17 -2.29
C LEU A 206 -39.52 2.21 -2.07
N GLU A 207 -40.25 2.13 -0.96
CA GLU A 207 -41.26 3.11 -0.57
C GLU A 207 -40.59 4.41 -0.12
N LYS A 208 -39.47 4.34 0.64
CA LYS A 208 -38.63 5.52 0.94
C LYS A 208 -38.15 6.18 -0.35
N ARG A 209 -37.59 5.42 -1.31
CA ARG A 209 -37.12 5.97 -2.59
C ARG A 209 -38.24 6.61 -3.40
N ALA A 210 -39.44 6.01 -3.44
CA ALA A 210 -40.59 6.58 -4.12
C ALA A 210 -41.06 7.90 -3.48
N LEU A 211 -41.11 7.94 -2.14
CA LEU A 211 -41.45 9.15 -1.37
C LEU A 211 -40.39 10.24 -1.55
N ASN A 212 -39.10 9.90 -1.44
CA ASN A 212 -37.97 10.79 -1.70
C ASN A 212 -38.12 11.47 -3.08
N PHE A 213 -38.35 10.69 -4.14
CA PHE A 213 -38.51 11.22 -5.49
C PHE A 213 -39.67 12.23 -5.58
N LEU A 214 -40.83 11.88 -5.03
CA LEU A 214 -42.04 12.71 -5.07
C LEU A 214 -41.95 13.95 -4.17
N VAL A 215 -41.20 13.89 -3.07
CA VAL A 215 -40.86 15.03 -2.21
C VAL A 215 -39.92 15.98 -2.95
N ASN A 216 -38.88 15.48 -3.62
CA ASN A 216 -37.96 16.33 -4.35
C ASN A 216 -38.65 17.04 -5.54
N GLU A 217 -39.49 16.32 -6.30
CA GLU A 217 -40.33 16.91 -7.33
C GLU A 217 -41.29 17.98 -6.76
N TYR A 218 -41.88 17.74 -5.58
CA TYR A 218 -42.73 18.72 -4.92
C TYR A 218 -41.96 19.98 -4.53
N LEU A 219 -40.73 19.85 -4.00
CA LEU A 219 -39.87 21.00 -3.67
C LEU A 219 -39.56 21.82 -4.93
N LEU A 220 -39.15 21.17 -6.02
CA LEU A 220 -38.90 21.82 -7.32
C LEU A 220 -40.14 22.54 -7.88
N LYS A 221 -41.31 21.86 -7.84
CA LYS A 221 -42.59 22.41 -8.34
C LYS A 221 -43.10 23.62 -7.56
N ASN A 222 -42.69 23.81 -6.31
CA ASN A 222 -43.05 24.95 -5.47
C ASN A 222 -41.88 25.94 -5.29
N GLU A 223 -40.90 25.90 -6.20
CA GLU A 223 -39.71 26.76 -6.26
C GLU A 223 -38.73 26.69 -5.08
N TYR A 224 -38.84 25.70 -4.20
CA TYR A 224 -37.88 25.40 -3.11
C TYR A 224 -36.58 24.74 -3.64
N LYS A 225 -35.96 25.40 -4.63
CA LYS A 225 -34.81 24.88 -5.40
C LYS A 225 -33.59 24.58 -4.52
N LEU A 226 -33.31 25.43 -3.53
CA LEU A 226 -32.17 25.22 -2.63
C LEU A 226 -32.40 23.99 -1.73
N SER A 227 -33.58 23.89 -1.12
CA SER A 227 -33.98 22.72 -0.31
C SER A 227 -34.01 21.43 -1.11
N SER A 228 -34.41 21.48 -2.39
CA SER A 228 -34.34 20.34 -3.31
C SER A 228 -32.91 19.87 -3.58
N ILE A 229 -31.97 20.81 -3.79
CA ILE A 229 -30.55 20.49 -3.96
C ILE A 229 -30.01 19.82 -2.69
N THR A 230 -30.19 20.45 -1.52
CA THR A 230 -29.74 19.88 -0.23
C THR A 230 -30.37 18.50 0.05
N PHE A 231 -31.67 18.32 -0.20
CA PHE A 231 -32.35 17.04 -0.03
C PHE A 231 -31.82 15.95 -0.99
N SER A 232 -31.37 16.34 -2.18
CA SER A 232 -30.74 15.44 -3.15
C SER A 232 -29.31 15.06 -2.71
N ASP A 233 -28.52 16.04 -2.26
CA ASP A 233 -27.16 15.84 -1.74
C ASP A 233 -27.14 14.98 -0.45
N GLU A 234 -28.20 15.03 0.36
CA GLU A 234 -28.40 14.19 1.56
C GLU A 234 -28.82 12.74 1.25
N ASN A 235 -29.17 12.41 0.01
CA ASN A 235 -29.62 11.07 -0.41
C ASN A 235 -28.83 10.62 -1.66
N ASP A 236 -27.50 10.59 -1.55
CA ASP A 236 -26.55 10.26 -2.64
C ASP A 236 -26.68 8.82 -3.19
N ASP A 237 -27.47 7.97 -2.53
CA ASP A 237 -27.83 6.61 -2.98
C ASP A 237 -28.88 6.56 -4.10
N GLN A 238 -29.50 7.70 -4.45
CA GLN A 238 -30.64 7.78 -5.38
C GLN A 238 -30.47 8.86 -6.48
N ASP A 239 -30.87 8.54 -7.72
CA ASP A 239 -30.80 9.45 -8.88
C ASP A 239 -32.15 10.17 -9.12
N PHE A 240 -32.27 11.41 -8.63
CA PHE A 240 -33.55 12.14 -8.56
C PHE A 240 -34.12 12.65 -9.89
N GLU A 241 -33.35 12.61 -10.98
CA GLU A 241 -33.83 12.96 -12.32
C GLU A 241 -34.64 11.82 -12.98
N LEU A 242 -34.49 10.58 -12.50
CA LEU A 242 -35.00 9.37 -13.16
C LEU A 242 -35.90 8.54 -12.23
N TRP A 243 -37.19 8.47 -12.56
CA TRP A 243 -38.15 7.66 -11.78
C TRP A 243 -37.74 6.19 -11.68
N ASP A 244 -37.10 5.63 -12.71
CA ASP A 244 -36.74 4.20 -12.74
C ASP A 244 -35.68 3.82 -11.68
N ASP A 245 -34.89 4.78 -11.17
CA ASP A 245 -33.91 4.58 -10.08
C ASP A 245 -34.58 4.30 -8.71
N VAL A 246 -35.89 4.57 -8.60
CA VAL A 246 -36.76 4.14 -7.49
C VAL A 246 -36.92 2.61 -7.45
N GLY A 247 -36.73 1.91 -8.58
CA GLY A 247 -36.79 0.45 -8.65
C GLY A 247 -38.21 -0.16 -8.59
N LEU A 248 -39.27 0.67 -8.68
CA LEU A 248 -40.65 0.20 -8.77
C LEU A 248 -41.06 0.05 -10.24
N ASN A 249 -41.43 -1.17 -10.65
CA ASN A 249 -41.94 -1.48 -11.99
C ASN A 249 -43.40 -1.03 -12.16
N ILE A 250 -43.63 0.28 -12.02
CA ILE A 250 -44.89 0.99 -12.24
C ILE A 250 -44.59 2.30 -13.00
N PRO A 251 -45.49 2.78 -13.88
CA PRO A 251 -45.34 4.12 -14.44
C PRO A 251 -45.36 5.16 -13.33
N LYS A 252 -44.58 6.24 -13.50
CA LYS A 252 -44.45 7.34 -12.53
C LYS A 252 -45.85 7.78 -12.03
N PRO A 253 -46.09 7.78 -10.70
CA PRO A 253 -47.38 8.16 -10.15
C PRO A 253 -47.65 9.68 -10.27
N PRO A 254 -48.90 10.13 -10.04
CA PRO A 254 -49.21 11.55 -9.87
C PRO A 254 -48.34 12.22 -8.80
N ASP A 255 -48.21 13.54 -8.85
CA ASP A 255 -47.38 14.25 -7.86
C ASP A 255 -47.97 14.21 -6.45
N LEU A 256 -47.14 14.55 -5.46
CA LEU A 256 -47.45 14.41 -4.04
C LEU A 256 -48.71 15.18 -3.62
N LEU A 257 -48.98 16.35 -4.23
CA LEU A 257 -50.22 17.11 -4.03
C LEU A 257 -51.43 16.39 -4.61
N GLN A 258 -51.31 15.83 -5.81
CA GLN A 258 -52.40 15.11 -6.45
C GLN A 258 -52.71 13.78 -5.74
N LEU A 259 -51.69 13.05 -5.26
CA LEU A 259 -51.86 11.88 -4.42
C LEU A 259 -52.57 12.21 -3.09
N TYR A 260 -52.11 13.26 -2.39
CA TYR A 260 -52.71 13.72 -1.14
C TYR A 260 -54.17 14.14 -1.32
N ARG A 261 -54.47 14.96 -2.35
CA ARG A 261 -55.84 15.43 -2.65
C ARG A 261 -56.79 14.32 -3.09
N ASN A 262 -56.29 13.27 -3.75
CA ASN A 262 -57.12 12.17 -4.24
C ASN A 262 -57.42 11.10 -3.17
N GLY A 263 -56.76 11.14 -2.00
CA GLY A 263 -57.11 10.32 -0.84
C GLY A 263 -57.09 8.79 -1.09
N GLY A 264 -56.24 8.31 -2.00
CA GLY A 264 -56.19 6.90 -2.42
C GLY A 264 -57.38 6.42 -3.25
N SER A 265 -58.31 7.31 -3.65
CA SER A 265 -59.46 6.92 -4.46
C SER A 265 -59.08 6.71 -5.94
N THR A 266 -59.25 5.49 -6.43
CA THR A 266 -58.94 5.13 -7.82
C THR A 266 -60.05 5.63 -8.76
N LEU A 267 -59.87 6.80 -9.36
CA LEU A 267 -60.69 7.26 -10.49
C LEU A 267 -60.44 6.35 -11.71
N SER A 268 -61.50 5.68 -12.17
CA SER A 268 -61.45 4.70 -13.26
C SER A 268 -61.81 5.30 -14.63
N SER A 269 -61.04 4.94 -15.67
CA SER A 269 -61.31 5.23 -17.10
C SER A 269 -61.13 6.70 -17.54
N PRO A 270 -60.91 6.99 -18.84
CA PRO A 270 -61.06 6.10 -20.01
C PRO A 270 -59.74 5.61 -20.66
N ARG A 271 -59.91 4.72 -21.64
CA ARG A 271 -58.85 4.08 -22.43
C ARG A 271 -58.27 5.03 -23.49
N ASP A 272 -57.06 4.73 -23.95
CA ASP A 272 -56.99 4.17 -25.31
C ASP A 272 -55.95 3.04 -25.42
N LYS A 273 -56.26 2.03 -26.23
CA LYS A 273 -55.36 0.92 -26.60
C LYS A 273 -55.76 0.43 -27.98
N VAL A 274 -55.00 0.83 -28.99
CA VAL A 274 -55.06 0.25 -30.33
C VAL A 274 -53.97 -0.82 -30.42
N ASP A 275 -54.39 -2.08 -30.43
CA ASP A 275 -53.51 -3.24 -30.60
C ASP A 275 -53.97 -4.00 -31.85
N VAL A 276 -53.14 -4.03 -32.89
CA VAL A 276 -53.51 -4.52 -34.23
C VAL A 276 -53.03 -5.95 -34.39
N SER A 277 -53.87 -6.90 -33.96
CA SER A 277 -53.70 -8.32 -34.26
C SER A 277 -54.59 -8.74 -35.43
N VAL A 278 -53.99 -9.43 -36.42
CA VAL A 278 -54.70 -9.98 -37.58
C VAL A 278 -55.04 -11.44 -37.29
N GLY A 279 -56.33 -11.75 -37.16
CA GLY A 279 -56.84 -13.11 -37.02
C GLY A 279 -58.26 -13.20 -37.59
N VAL A 280 -58.44 -13.98 -38.66
CA VAL A 280 -59.73 -14.09 -39.37
C VAL A 280 -60.63 -15.11 -38.66
N ALA A 281 -61.91 -14.75 -38.53
CA ALA A 281 -62.92 -15.40 -37.70
C ALA A 281 -63.38 -16.79 -38.20
N PHE A 282 -64.12 -17.51 -37.33
CA PHE A 282 -65.35 -18.22 -37.73
C PHE A 282 -66.36 -18.41 -36.57
N GLY A 283 -67.62 -18.02 -36.82
CA GLY A 283 -68.80 -18.87 -36.52
C GLY A 283 -69.39 -18.97 -35.11
N ASP A 284 -70.19 -17.97 -34.73
CA ASP A 284 -71.57 -18.09 -34.20
C ASP A 284 -71.99 -19.07 -33.06
N LEU A 285 -72.37 -18.45 -31.92
CA LEU A 285 -73.69 -18.55 -31.21
C LEU A 285 -74.15 -19.90 -30.57
N PRO A 286 -75.14 -19.90 -29.63
CA PRO A 286 -75.39 -18.94 -28.52
C PRO A 286 -75.85 -19.59 -27.17
N GLY A 287 -75.85 -18.80 -26.08
CA GLY A 287 -77.04 -18.72 -25.21
C GLY A 287 -77.05 -19.31 -23.78
N ASN A 288 -77.29 -18.41 -22.81
CA ASN A 288 -78.02 -18.56 -21.54
C ASN A 288 -77.56 -19.55 -20.43
N CYS A 289 -76.85 -18.98 -19.46
CA CYS A 289 -77.20 -18.92 -18.03
C CYS A 289 -78.28 -19.87 -17.45
N ILE A 290 -77.91 -20.63 -16.41
CA ILE A 290 -78.37 -20.45 -15.00
C ILE A 290 -77.57 -21.38 -14.07
N ALA A 291 -77.35 -20.97 -12.82
CA ALA A 291 -76.55 -21.71 -11.85
C ALA A 291 -77.27 -22.90 -11.22
N ARG A 292 -76.52 -23.94 -10.84
CA ARG A 292 -76.92 -24.94 -9.84
C ARG A 292 -75.72 -25.49 -9.08
N GLU A 293 -75.91 -25.78 -7.79
CA GLU A 293 -74.88 -26.18 -6.83
C GLU A 293 -74.43 -27.66 -6.98
N PRO A 294 -73.29 -28.07 -6.35
CA PRO A 294 -72.43 -29.13 -6.88
C PRO A 294 -72.60 -30.51 -6.23
N GLN A 295 -72.01 -31.54 -6.87
CA GLN A 295 -71.42 -32.68 -6.16
C GLN A 295 -70.25 -33.32 -6.92
N LYS A 296 -69.39 -34.06 -6.19
CA LYS A 296 -68.01 -34.43 -6.57
C LYS A 296 -67.88 -35.59 -7.58
N LYS A 297 -66.83 -35.55 -8.41
CA LYS A 297 -65.97 -36.69 -8.81
C LYS A 297 -64.56 -36.17 -9.22
N PRO A 298 -63.50 -37.02 -9.38
CA PRO A 298 -62.21 -36.70 -8.78
C PRO A 298 -60.99 -36.65 -9.73
N ASP A 299 -59.85 -36.26 -9.15
CA ASP A 299 -58.46 -36.63 -9.46
C ASP A 299 -57.99 -36.70 -10.93
N LEU A 300 -57.42 -35.58 -11.42
CA LEU A 300 -56.50 -35.56 -12.58
C LEU A 300 -55.02 -35.35 -12.18
N SER A 301 -54.74 -34.90 -10.95
CA SER A 301 -53.42 -34.40 -10.54
C SER A 301 -52.33 -35.46 -10.46
N GLN A 302 -52.64 -36.69 -10.03
CA GLN A 302 -51.63 -37.76 -9.96
C GLN A 302 -51.14 -38.23 -11.33
N GLN A 303 -52.01 -38.24 -12.35
CA GLN A 303 -51.64 -38.71 -13.68
C GLN A 303 -50.63 -37.77 -14.35
N GLN A 304 -50.87 -36.46 -14.24
CA GLN A 304 -49.99 -35.43 -14.80
C GLN A 304 -48.63 -35.34 -14.10
N GLN A 305 -48.56 -35.69 -12.80
CA GLN A 305 -47.27 -35.82 -12.09
C GLN A 305 -46.48 -37.05 -12.55
N SER A 306 -47.15 -38.15 -12.91
CA SER A 306 -46.46 -39.37 -13.38
C SER A 306 -45.80 -39.19 -14.75
N GLU A 307 -46.41 -38.43 -15.66
CA GLU A 307 -45.85 -38.13 -16.99
C GLU A 307 -44.59 -37.25 -16.88
N VAL A 308 -44.61 -36.22 -16.02
CA VAL A 308 -43.44 -35.33 -15.80
C VAL A 308 -42.26 -36.08 -15.18
N VAL A 309 -42.51 -37.03 -14.27
CA VAL A 309 -41.45 -37.87 -13.70
C VAL A 309 -40.83 -38.79 -14.77
N GLN A 310 -41.64 -39.42 -15.63
CA GLN A 310 -41.12 -40.28 -16.70
C GLN A 310 -40.30 -39.52 -17.75
N GLU A 311 -40.70 -38.30 -18.11
CA GLU A 311 -39.89 -37.44 -18.99
C GLU A 311 -38.56 -37.06 -18.32
N LEU A 312 -38.57 -36.69 -17.03
CA LEU A 312 -37.34 -36.37 -16.30
C LEU A 312 -36.41 -37.60 -16.17
N GLU A 313 -36.96 -38.80 -15.95
CA GLU A 313 -36.18 -40.05 -15.96
C GLU A 313 -35.60 -40.36 -17.36
N TYR A 314 -36.33 -40.08 -18.44
CA TYR A 314 -35.84 -40.23 -19.81
C TYR A 314 -34.68 -39.27 -20.11
N GLN A 315 -34.83 -37.98 -19.77
CA GLN A 315 -33.79 -36.95 -19.91
C GLN A 315 -32.53 -37.31 -19.09
N LEU A 316 -32.69 -37.80 -17.86
CA LEU A 316 -31.56 -38.25 -17.03
C LEU A 316 -30.80 -39.44 -17.64
N ASN A 317 -31.52 -40.40 -18.22
CA ASN A 317 -30.91 -41.54 -18.91
C ASN A 317 -30.17 -41.11 -20.18
N LEU A 318 -30.71 -40.14 -20.94
CA LEU A 318 -30.05 -39.59 -22.12
C LEU A 318 -28.73 -38.90 -21.75
N LEU A 319 -28.74 -37.97 -20.78
CA LEU A 319 -27.53 -37.31 -20.26
C LEU A 319 -26.51 -38.31 -19.70
N ASN A 320 -26.97 -39.38 -19.04
CA ASN A 320 -26.07 -40.42 -18.52
C ASN A 320 -25.41 -41.23 -19.65
N SER A 321 -26.09 -41.41 -20.79
CA SER A 321 -25.50 -42.03 -21.98
C SER A 321 -24.47 -41.13 -22.67
N GLU A 322 -24.72 -39.81 -22.74
CA GLU A 322 -23.74 -38.84 -23.24
C GLU A 322 -22.51 -38.77 -22.33
N LYS A 323 -22.71 -38.78 -21.00
CA LYS A 323 -21.63 -38.85 -20.01
C LYS A 323 -20.76 -40.10 -20.18
N GLN A 324 -21.36 -41.26 -20.52
CA GLN A 324 -20.60 -42.48 -20.82
C GLN A 324 -19.83 -42.35 -22.14
N SER A 325 -20.45 -41.84 -23.20
CA SER A 325 -19.78 -41.55 -24.49
C SER A 325 -18.58 -40.60 -24.32
N LEU A 326 -18.73 -39.53 -23.56
CA LEU A 326 -17.65 -38.59 -23.25
C LEU A 326 -16.55 -39.23 -22.40
N ALA A 327 -16.88 -40.10 -21.44
CA ALA A 327 -15.89 -40.86 -20.67
C ALA A 327 -15.10 -41.84 -21.56
N GLU A 328 -15.74 -42.48 -22.54
CA GLU A 328 -15.05 -43.33 -23.53
C GLU A 328 -14.17 -42.51 -24.48
N GLN A 329 -14.61 -41.33 -24.91
CA GLN A 329 -13.79 -40.41 -25.71
C GLN A 329 -12.55 -39.92 -24.94
N ILE A 330 -12.70 -39.54 -23.67
CA ILE A 330 -11.58 -39.17 -22.79
C ILE A 330 -10.61 -40.35 -22.63
N LYS A 331 -11.13 -41.57 -22.40
CA LYS A 331 -10.32 -42.79 -22.28
C LYS A 331 -9.59 -43.13 -23.58
N LYS A 332 -10.22 -42.91 -24.74
CA LYS A 332 -9.59 -43.06 -26.06
C LYS A 332 -8.46 -42.05 -26.25
N LEU A 333 -8.69 -40.76 -26.00
CA LEU A 333 -7.67 -39.71 -26.08
C LEU A 333 -6.50 -39.98 -25.11
N GLN A 334 -6.76 -40.45 -23.89
CA GLN A 334 -5.72 -40.88 -22.95
C GLN A 334 -4.89 -42.06 -23.49
N SER A 335 -5.52 -43.02 -24.18
CA SER A 335 -4.80 -44.12 -24.85
C SER A 335 -3.96 -43.65 -26.03
N GLU A 336 -4.46 -42.70 -26.84
CA GLU A 336 -3.72 -42.08 -27.95
C GLU A 336 -2.50 -41.29 -27.44
N ILE A 337 -2.65 -40.55 -26.33
CA ILE A 337 -1.54 -39.88 -25.63
C ILE A 337 -0.52 -40.89 -25.08
N GLN A 338 -0.95 -42.05 -24.55
CA GLN A 338 -0.01 -43.12 -24.14
C GLN A 338 0.72 -43.76 -25.32
N ILE A 339 0.06 -43.95 -26.47
CA ILE A 339 0.68 -44.45 -27.69
C ILE A 339 1.72 -43.46 -28.21
N LEU A 340 1.37 -42.16 -28.28
CA LEU A 340 2.28 -41.09 -28.67
C LEU A 340 3.51 -41.01 -27.74
N LYS A 341 3.31 -41.09 -26.41
CA LYS A 341 4.42 -41.15 -25.45
C LYS A 341 5.31 -42.39 -25.64
N LYS A 342 4.75 -43.54 -26.02
CA LYS A 342 5.56 -44.73 -26.35
C LYS A 342 6.35 -44.56 -27.65
N SER A 343 5.78 -43.95 -28.69
CA SER A 343 6.51 -43.71 -29.96
C SER A 343 7.66 -42.70 -29.86
N VAL A 344 7.64 -41.82 -28.85
CA VAL A 344 8.74 -40.86 -28.58
C VAL A 344 9.86 -41.48 -27.72
N SER A 345 9.60 -42.63 -27.08
CA SER A 345 10.48 -43.20 -26.04
C SER A 345 11.37 -44.38 -26.50
N SER A 346 11.51 -44.61 -27.81
CA SER A 346 12.39 -45.65 -28.37
C SER A 346 13.63 -45.04 -29.05
N PRO A 347 14.85 -45.27 -28.54
CA PRO A 347 16.07 -44.74 -29.16
C PRO A 347 16.45 -45.48 -30.45
N PRO A 348 17.16 -44.84 -31.39
CA PRO A 348 17.67 -45.50 -32.59
C PRO A 348 18.81 -46.49 -32.25
N PRO A 349 18.96 -47.59 -33.00
CA PRO A 349 20.06 -48.54 -32.80
C PRO A 349 21.39 -47.95 -33.30
N ALA A 350 22.46 -48.19 -32.54
CA ALA A 350 23.82 -47.93 -33.00
C ALA A 350 24.30 -49.04 -33.95
N THR A 351 25.11 -48.67 -34.94
CA THR A 351 25.93 -49.60 -35.73
C THR A 351 27.33 -49.00 -35.85
N LEU A 352 28.34 -49.76 -35.43
CA LEU A 352 29.76 -49.41 -35.52
C LEU A 352 30.46 -50.28 -36.58
N GLU A 353 31.73 -49.94 -36.84
CA GLU A 353 32.69 -50.60 -37.73
C GLU A 353 32.48 -50.45 -39.25
N LEU A 354 33.53 -50.42 -40.08
CA LEU A 354 34.91 -49.90 -39.91
C LEU A 354 35.55 -49.77 -41.31
N CYS A 355 36.61 -48.96 -41.44
CA CYS A 355 37.50 -48.87 -42.62
C CYS A 355 36.83 -48.28 -43.90
N SER A 356 37.56 -47.70 -44.87
CA SER A 356 39.02 -47.55 -45.04
C SER A 356 39.40 -46.22 -45.75
N SER A 357 40.50 -45.60 -45.29
CA SER A 357 41.50 -44.81 -46.05
C SER A 357 41.15 -44.20 -47.43
N SER A 358 41.49 -42.92 -47.62
CA SER A 358 42.70 -42.50 -48.37
C SER A 358 42.75 -40.97 -48.63
N SER A 359 43.86 -40.48 -49.19
CA SER A 359 44.16 -39.06 -49.38
C SER A 359 44.15 -38.60 -50.85
N SER A 360 44.13 -37.28 -51.04
CA SER A 360 44.74 -36.52 -52.14
C SER A 360 44.20 -36.58 -53.60
N SER A 361 43.67 -35.42 -54.03
CA SER A 361 43.99 -34.68 -55.27
C SER A 361 43.55 -35.11 -56.70
N LYS A 362 42.63 -34.30 -57.28
CA LYS A 362 42.64 -33.66 -58.66
C LYS A 362 42.68 -34.58 -59.92
N PRO A 363 42.49 -34.07 -61.18
CA PRO A 363 42.09 -32.74 -61.70
C PRO A 363 40.85 -32.78 -62.65
N CYS A 364 40.64 -31.74 -63.49
CA CYS A 364 39.42 -31.40 -64.25
C CYS A 364 39.26 -32.03 -65.66
N SER A 365 38.01 -32.16 -66.15
CA SER A 365 37.51 -32.00 -67.55
C SER A 365 35.98 -32.28 -67.59
N THR A 366 35.10 -31.74 -68.45
CA THR A 366 35.15 -30.67 -69.49
C THR A 366 33.72 -30.21 -69.89
N ASN A 367 33.55 -28.90 -70.14
CA ASN A 367 32.72 -28.16 -71.15
C ASN A 367 31.34 -28.70 -71.63
N PRO A 368 30.35 -27.80 -71.87
CA PRO A 368 30.25 -27.01 -73.12
C PRO A 368 30.22 -25.46 -72.90
N PRO A 369 30.23 -24.60 -73.96
CA PRO A 369 31.03 -23.36 -73.95
C PRO A 369 30.24 -22.02 -73.90
N SER A 370 30.95 -20.89 -74.01
CA SER A 370 30.54 -19.55 -73.54
C SER A 370 30.99 -18.34 -74.41
N VAL A 371 30.29 -17.19 -74.24
CA VAL A 371 30.55 -15.81 -74.78
C VAL A 371 30.58 -15.68 -76.33
N PRO A 372 30.57 -14.48 -77.00
CA PRO A 372 31.04 -13.10 -76.64
C PRO A 372 29.91 -11.99 -76.76
N SER A 373 29.89 -10.85 -76.04
CA SER A 373 30.69 -9.57 -76.05
C SER A 373 30.09 -8.39 -76.85
N LEU A 374 30.38 -7.15 -76.38
CA LEU A 374 30.38 -5.86 -77.10
C LEU A 374 29.05 -5.21 -77.57
N ASP A 375 28.63 -4.21 -76.79
CA ASP A 375 28.72 -2.77 -77.16
C ASP A 375 28.39 -2.31 -78.60
N ASN A 376 27.33 -1.49 -78.74
CA ASN A 376 27.42 -0.12 -79.26
C ASN A 376 26.07 0.63 -79.17
N GLY A 377 26.13 1.96 -79.02
CA GLY A 377 25.02 2.90 -79.27
C GLY A 377 25.51 4.07 -80.12
N GLN A 378 24.62 4.88 -80.71
CA GLN A 378 25.05 6.04 -81.50
C GLN A 378 23.99 7.15 -81.62
N TYR A 379 24.27 8.32 -81.05
CA TYR A 379 24.17 9.61 -81.78
C TYR A 379 24.99 10.73 -81.10
N LEU A 380 26.06 11.17 -81.79
CA LEU A 380 26.50 12.55 -82.08
C LEU A 380 26.02 13.75 -81.21
N ASP A 381 26.82 14.79 -80.87
CA ASP A 381 28.24 15.12 -81.16
C ASP A 381 28.73 16.38 -80.35
N ILE A 382 30.02 16.76 -80.49
CA ILE A 382 30.68 18.07 -80.23
C ILE A 382 31.09 18.47 -78.78
N ARG A 383 32.25 17.94 -78.35
CA ARG A 383 33.49 18.68 -77.99
C ARG A 383 33.43 19.99 -77.15
N GLY A 384 33.99 20.01 -75.91
CA GLY A 384 34.31 21.29 -75.22
C GLY A 384 34.86 21.32 -73.76
N VAL A 385 36.10 20.86 -73.52
CA VAL A 385 37.12 21.34 -72.53
C VAL A 385 36.72 22.03 -71.18
N SER A 386 37.09 21.35 -70.07
CA SER A 386 37.58 21.82 -68.74
C SER A 386 36.75 22.57 -67.66
N GLU A 387 36.93 22.04 -66.43
CA GLU A 387 37.13 22.68 -65.10
C GLU A 387 36.03 23.43 -64.31
N ALA A 388 36.02 23.08 -63.00
CA ALA A 388 35.60 23.83 -61.80
C ALA A 388 34.12 24.22 -61.58
N GLY A 389 33.66 24.02 -60.34
CA GLY A 389 32.36 24.48 -59.83
C GLY A 389 31.97 23.78 -58.52
N ASN A 390 31.62 24.54 -57.48
CA ASN A 390 31.11 24.04 -56.20
C ASN A 390 29.56 24.02 -56.18
N ASP A 391 29.04 23.60 -55.03
CA ASP A 391 27.83 24.12 -54.35
C ASP A 391 26.50 23.34 -54.43
N LEU A 392 26.21 22.67 -53.29
CA LEU A 392 25.09 22.92 -52.37
C LEU A 392 23.61 22.77 -52.79
N VAL A 393 22.83 22.25 -51.83
CA VAL A 393 21.43 22.62 -51.52
C VAL A 393 20.31 22.08 -52.44
N SER A 394 20.06 20.77 -52.27
CA SER A 394 18.81 20.21 -51.70
C SER A 394 17.43 20.39 -52.37
N THR A 395 16.43 19.85 -51.66
CA THR A 395 14.98 20.17 -51.68
C THR A 395 14.10 19.37 -52.65
N SER A 396 13.39 18.42 -52.06
CA SER A 396 12.31 17.63 -52.64
C SER A 396 10.96 18.36 -52.64
N THR A 397 10.22 18.31 -53.76
CA THR A 397 8.75 18.41 -53.88
C THR A 397 8.37 18.20 -55.36
N GLN A 398 7.19 17.71 -55.77
CA GLN A 398 6.20 16.80 -55.18
C GLN A 398 5.18 16.40 -56.30
N ASN A 399 4.37 15.37 -56.06
CA ASN A 399 2.99 15.19 -56.57
C ASN A 399 2.67 14.93 -58.07
N THR A 400 1.83 13.89 -58.26
CA THR A 400 0.66 13.81 -59.18
C THR A 400 0.89 13.74 -60.72
N SER A 401 0.09 13.01 -61.51
CA SER A 401 -0.97 12.01 -61.22
C SER A 401 -1.43 11.26 -62.51
N GLN A 402 -2.41 10.35 -62.34
CA GLN A 402 -3.45 9.92 -63.29
C GLN A 402 -3.43 8.48 -63.85
N SER A 403 -4.53 7.80 -63.50
CA SER A 403 -5.43 7.00 -64.34
C SER A 403 -5.03 5.61 -64.89
N GLN A 404 -5.76 4.63 -64.36
CA GLN A 404 -6.53 3.61 -65.11
C GLN A 404 -5.78 2.61 -66.02
N GLN A 405 -5.79 1.35 -65.59
CA GLN A 405 -6.66 0.36 -66.24
C GLN A 405 -7.18 -0.67 -65.23
N GLN A 406 -8.35 -1.24 -65.50
CA GLN A 406 -9.10 -2.07 -64.56
C GLN A 406 -9.53 -3.38 -65.23
N THR A 407 -8.96 -4.50 -64.79
CA THR A 407 -9.44 -5.86 -65.13
C THR A 407 -9.61 -6.66 -63.86
N CYS A 408 -10.84 -7.10 -63.60
CA CYS A 408 -11.19 -7.79 -62.36
C CYS A 408 -10.91 -9.29 -62.46
N ASN A 409 -10.11 -9.82 -61.52
CA ASN A 409 -10.11 -11.23 -61.16
C ASN A 409 -10.38 -11.35 -59.65
N LYS A 410 -11.50 -11.97 -59.27
CA LYS A 410 -11.86 -12.17 -57.86
C LYS A 410 -11.03 -13.32 -57.26
N ALA A 411 -10.10 -12.96 -56.39
CA ALA A 411 -9.64 -13.81 -55.30
C ALA A 411 -9.61 -12.97 -54.04
N THR A 412 -10.42 -13.31 -53.04
CA THR A 412 -10.51 -12.59 -51.75
C THR A 412 -9.34 -12.98 -50.84
N SER A 413 -8.13 -12.53 -51.18
CA SER A 413 -7.04 -12.47 -50.23
C SER A 413 -7.38 -11.43 -49.16
N GLN A 414 -7.55 -11.86 -47.92
CA GLN A 414 -7.74 -10.96 -46.77
C GLN A 414 -6.56 -9.97 -46.71
N GLN A 415 -6.83 -8.69 -46.94
CA GLN A 415 -5.88 -7.64 -46.57
C GLN A 415 -5.82 -7.60 -45.04
N ARG A 416 -4.76 -8.17 -44.46
CA ARG A 416 -4.45 -7.96 -43.03
C ARG A 416 -4.32 -6.46 -42.81
N VAL A 417 -5.11 -5.94 -41.87
CA VAL A 417 -5.01 -4.55 -41.41
C VAL A 417 -3.58 -4.34 -40.90
N GLN A 418 -2.84 -3.48 -41.58
CA GLN A 418 -1.45 -3.17 -41.24
C GLN A 418 -1.44 -1.94 -40.34
N PHE A 419 -1.11 -2.16 -39.07
CA PHE A 419 -0.89 -1.10 -38.09
C PHE A 419 0.56 -0.60 -38.18
N ASP A 420 0.77 0.68 -37.87
CA ASP A 420 2.11 1.25 -37.72
C ASP A 420 2.85 0.52 -36.59
N GLN A 421 3.86 -0.26 -36.96
CA GLN A 421 4.81 -0.78 -35.98
C GLN A 421 5.64 0.41 -35.46
N PRO A 422 5.74 0.62 -34.14
CA PRO A 422 6.54 1.70 -33.59
C PRO A 422 8.02 1.39 -33.83
N ASN A 423 8.85 2.39 -34.13
CA ASN A 423 10.26 2.24 -34.48
C ASN A 423 11.18 2.04 -33.24
N ARG A 424 10.63 1.35 -32.24
CA ARG A 424 11.21 1.11 -30.92
C ARG A 424 11.94 -0.24 -30.91
N LYS A 425 13.15 -0.28 -30.39
CA LYS A 425 14.03 -1.48 -30.29
C LYS A 425 13.78 -2.27 -29.01
N LEU A 426 12.53 -2.32 -28.54
CA LEU A 426 12.14 -3.10 -27.37
C LEU A 426 12.21 -4.61 -27.67
N SER A 427 12.60 -5.42 -26.68
CA SER A 427 12.52 -6.88 -26.83
C SER A 427 11.05 -7.32 -26.87
N PRO A 428 10.67 -8.36 -27.64
CA PRO A 428 9.28 -8.84 -27.67
C PRO A 428 8.76 -9.26 -26.29
N VAL A 429 9.65 -9.81 -25.45
CA VAL A 429 9.33 -10.20 -24.07
C VAL A 429 9.08 -8.98 -23.18
N PHE A 430 9.88 -7.90 -23.33
CA PHE A 430 9.65 -6.64 -22.64
C PHE A 430 8.35 -5.96 -23.10
N GLN A 431 8.06 -5.97 -24.40
CA GLN A 431 6.80 -5.42 -24.93
C GLN A 431 5.57 -6.21 -24.45
N GLN A 432 5.66 -7.55 -24.38
CA GLN A 432 4.62 -8.40 -23.81
C GLN A 432 4.45 -8.16 -22.30
N ALA A 433 5.55 -8.02 -21.55
CA ALA A 433 5.51 -7.68 -20.13
C ALA A 433 4.89 -6.29 -19.90
N LEU A 434 5.17 -5.32 -20.76
CA LEU A 434 4.61 -3.95 -20.67
C LEU A 434 3.09 -3.96 -20.91
N LEU A 435 2.62 -4.66 -21.95
CA LEU A 435 1.19 -4.83 -22.23
C LEU A 435 0.45 -5.70 -21.19
N SER A 436 1.16 -6.51 -20.40
CA SER A 436 0.54 -7.28 -19.30
C SER A 436 -0.08 -6.37 -18.23
N PHE A 437 0.42 -5.14 -18.06
CA PHE A 437 -0.16 -4.16 -17.14
C PHE A 437 -1.53 -3.63 -17.58
N CYS A 438 -1.94 -3.85 -18.84
CA CYS A 438 -3.30 -3.59 -19.30
C CYS A 438 -4.32 -4.61 -18.75
N ARG A 439 -3.89 -5.81 -18.28
CA ARG A 439 -4.72 -6.89 -17.70
C ARG A 439 -5.89 -7.41 -18.56
N MET A 440 -5.72 -7.53 -19.87
CA MET A 440 -6.75 -8.06 -20.79
C MET A 440 -7.23 -9.47 -20.39
N CYS A 441 -8.55 -9.70 -20.44
CA CYS A 441 -9.17 -10.96 -19.99
C CYS A 441 -9.08 -12.06 -21.06
N SER A 442 -7.93 -12.73 -21.18
CA SER A 442 -7.67 -13.73 -22.23
C SER A 442 -8.19 -15.15 -21.95
N GLU A 443 -8.54 -15.48 -20.70
CA GLU A 443 -8.87 -16.87 -20.29
C GLU A 443 -10.38 -17.15 -20.12
N SER A 444 -11.25 -16.14 -20.20
CA SER A 444 -12.70 -16.34 -20.15
C SER A 444 -13.26 -16.81 -21.52
N ARG A 445 -14.35 -17.59 -21.51
CA ARG A 445 -15.11 -17.95 -22.74
C ARG A 445 -15.40 -16.71 -23.56
N LEU A 446 -15.86 -15.64 -22.90
CA LEU A 446 -16.18 -14.37 -23.54
C LEU A 446 -14.97 -13.65 -24.09
N GLY A 447 -13.82 -13.63 -23.39
CA GLY A 447 -12.59 -13.05 -23.93
C GLY A 447 -12.20 -13.68 -25.27
N ALA A 448 -12.43 -14.99 -25.41
CA ALA A 448 -12.24 -15.72 -26.68
C ALA A 448 -13.36 -15.49 -27.72
N GLU A 449 -14.58 -15.13 -27.34
CA GLU A 449 -15.67 -14.78 -28.28
C GLU A 449 -15.54 -13.32 -28.74
N VAL A 450 -15.32 -12.37 -27.83
CA VAL A 450 -14.99 -10.96 -28.09
C VAL A 450 -13.74 -10.82 -28.97
N SER A 451 -12.70 -11.63 -28.74
CA SER A 451 -11.49 -11.65 -29.59
C SER A 451 -11.71 -12.23 -31.00
N ARG A 452 -12.89 -12.79 -31.29
CA ARG A 452 -13.27 -13.36 -32.60
C ARG A 452 -14.51 -12.63 -33.14
N ILE A 453 -14.32 -11.35 -33.45
CA ILE A 453 -15.32 -10.52 -34.11
C ILE A 453 -15.81 -11.18 -35.40
N ALA A 454 -17.10 -11.04 -35.68
CA ALA A 454 -17.77 -11.64 -36.82
C ALA A 454 -17.36 -10.96 -38.14
N ASP A 455 -16.60 -11.67 -38.99
CA ASP A 455 -16.22 -11.21 -40.34
C ASP A 455 -17.38 -11.15 -41.35
N SER A 456 -18.61 -11.52 -40.97
CA SER A 456 -19.78 -11.57 -41.88
C SER A 456 -21.13 -11.43 -41.18
N GLU A 457 -22.15 -11.00 -41.94
CA GLU A 457 -23.55 -10.91 -41.52
C GLU A 457 -24.10 -12.27 -41.04
N GLU A 458 -23.73 -13.37 -41.71
CA GLU A 458 -24.08 -14.74 -41.29
C GLU A 458 -23.48 -15.08 -39.93
N SER A 459 -22.24 -14.65 -39.66
CA SER A 459 -21.58 -14.88 -38.37
C SER A 459 -22.22 -14.05 -37.25
N VAL A 460 -22.69 -12.82 -37.54
CA VAL A 460 -23.52 -12.05 -36.61
C VAL A 460 -24.87 -12.73 -36.34
N MET A 461 -25.54 -13.28 -37.35
CA MET A 461 -26.78 -14.04 -37.13
C MET A 461 -26.55 -15.31 -36.29
N LEU A 462 -25.43 -16.01 -36.48
CA LEU A 462 -25.03 -17.16 -35.65
C LEU A 462 -24.65 -16.76 -34.22
N MET A 463 -24.08 -15.57 -34.01
CA MET A 463 -23.83 -15.02 -32.67
C MET A 463 -25.15 -14.65 -31.99
N LEU A 464 -26.04 -13.93 -32.68
CA LEU A 464 -27.36 -13.55 -32.20
C LEU A 464 -28.19 -14.78 -31.78
N GLY A 465 -28.16 -15.85 -32.58
CA GLY A 465 -28.82 -17.12 -32.25
C GLY A 465 -28.27 -17.86 -31.02
N ARG A 466 -27.04 -17.55 -30.57
CA ARG A 466 -26.43 -18.09 -29.34
C ARG A 466 -26.69 -17.20 -28.13
N CYS A 467 -26.55 -15.89 -28.31
CA CYS A 467 -26.69 -14.91 -27.23
C CYS A 467 -28.16 -14.67 -26.85
N LEU A 468 -29.13 -14.71 -27.79
CA LEU A 468 -30.56 -14.50 -27.49
C LEU A 468 -31.12 -15.48 -26.43
N PRO A 469 -30.85 -16.81 -26.48
CA PRO A 469 -31.19 -17.74 -25.41
C PRO A 469 -30.63 -17.42 -24.02
N HIS A 470 -29.61 -16.57 -23.91
CA HIS A 470 -29.01 -16.13 -22.64
C HIS A 470 -29.43 -14.71 -22.26
N ILE A 471 -29.73 -13.86 -23.24
CA ILE A 471 -30.26 -12.50 -23.06
C ILE A 471 -31.72 -12.53 -22.62
N VAL A 472 -32.59 -13.23 -23.36
CA VAL A 472 -34.06 -13.15 -23.17
C VAL A 472 -34.52 -13.56 -21.75
N PRO A 473 -34.03 -14.65 -21.12
CA PRO A 473 -34.41 -14.97 -19.75
C PRO A 473 -33.96 -13.89 -18.74
N ASN A 474 -32.79 -13.29 -18.96
CA ASN A 474 -32.18 -12.34 -18.05
C ASN A 474 -32.76 -10.92 -18.18
N VAL A 475 -33.28 -10.53 -19.36
CA VAL A 475 -34.05 -9.29 -19.55
C VAL A 475 -35.42 -9.36 -18.86
N LEU A 476 -36.08 -10.53 -18.86
CA LEU A 476 -37.42 -10.70 -18.29
C LEU A 476 -37.42 -10.86 -16.76
N LEU A 477 -36.31 -11.30 -16.16
CA LEU A 477 -36.16 -11.53 -14.73
C LEU A 477 -35.45 -10.37 -14.04
N ALA A 478 -36.15 -9.25 -13.87
CA ALA A 478 -35.66 -8.02 -13.25
C ALA A 478 -35.42 -8.14 -11.71
N LYS A 479 -34.53 -9.05 -11.27
CA LYS A 479 -34.13 -9.21 -9.85
C LYS A 479 -32.64 -9.54 -9.70
N ARG A 480 -31.89 -8.57 -9.14
CA ARG A 480 -30.46 -8.57 -8.71
C ARG A 480 -29.44 -8.09 -9.74
N GLU A 481 -28.52 -7.25 -9.30
CA GLU A 481 -27.43 -6.66 -10.10
C GLU A 481 -26.50 -7.74 -10.70
N ARG A 482 -26.34 -8.89 -10.04
CA ARG A 482 -25.56 -10.03 -10.59
C ARG A 482 -26.11 -10.54 -11.94
N MET A 483 -27.40 -10.39 -12.22
CA MET A 483 -27.96 -10.74 -13.53
C MET A 483 -27.62 -9.72 -14.62
N VAL A 484 -27.41 -8.46 -14.24
CA VAL A 484 -26.96 -7.41 -15.18
C VAL A 484 -25.56 -7.74 -15.70
N SER A 485 -24.64 -8.20 -14.84
CA SER A 485 -23.29 -8.62 -15.28
C SER A 485 -23.34 -9.72 -16.36
N HIS A 486 -24.10 -10.80 -16.14
CA HIS A 486 -24.29 -11.87 -17.14
C HIS A 486 -25.06 -11.43 -18.41
N LEU A 487 -25.94 -10.43 -18.31
CA LEU A 487 -26.64 -9.86 -19.46
C LEU A 487 -25.70 -8.98 -20.31
N CYS A 488 -24.94 -8.08 -19.66
CA CYS A 488 -23.95 -7.22 -20.31
C CYS A 488 -22.83 -8.05 -20.95
N GLN A 489 -22.42 -9.15 -20.31
CA GLN A 489 -21.51 -10.15 -20.87
C GLN A 489 -21.92 -10.58 -22.29
N GLU A 490 -23.13 -11.15 -22.47
CA GLU A 490 -23.57 -11.63 -23.79
C GLU A 490 -23.93 -10.47 -24.77
N LEU A 491 -24.11 -9.24 -24.27
CA LEU A 491 -24.42 -8.07 -25.10
C LEU A 491 -23.18 -7.38 -25.69
N ILE A 492 -22.04 -7.35 -24.98
CA ILE A 492 -20.79 -6.73 -25.44
C ILE A 492 -20.32 -7.30 -26.81
N PRO A 493 -20.24 -8.63 -27.04
CA PRO A 493 -19.87 -9.19 -28.34
C PRO A 493 -20.82 -8.76 -29.47
N LEU A 494 -22.13 -8.71 -29.21
CA LEU A 494 -23.14 -8.32 -30.20
C LEU A 494 -22.99 -6.85 -30.60
N ILE A 495 -22.83 -5.95 -29.61
CA ILE A 495 -22.61 -4.52 -29.85
C ILE A 495 -21.36 -4.32 -30.72
N LEU A 496 -20.24 -4.94 -30.34
CA LEU A 496 -18.96 -4.82 -31.04
C LEU A 496 -19.02 -5.35 -32.47
N CYS A 497 -19.57 -6.56 -32.69
CA CYS A 497 -19.68 -7.13 -34.04
C CYS A 497 -20.62 -6.31 -34.94
N THR A 498 -21.71 -5.80 -34.38
CA THR A 498 -22.61 -4.90 -35.10
C THR A 498 -21.90 -3.59 -35.45
N ALA A 499 -21.20 -2.96 -34.49
CA ALA A 499 -20.43 -1.74 -34.73
C ALA A 499 -19.27 -1.94 -35.72
N CYS A 500 -18.67 -3.13 -35.81
CA CYS A 500 -17.67 -3.40 -36.84
C CYS A 500 -18.28 -3.37 -38.26
N LEU A 501 -19.43 -4.01 -38.47
CA LEU A 501 -20.03 -4.22 -39.80
C LEU A 501 -21.05 -3.14 -40.24
N HIS A 502 -21.66 -2.39 -39.32
CA HIS A 502 -22.80 -1.52 -39.66
C HIS A 502 -22.40 -0.37 -40.61
N PRO A 503 -23.10 -0.16 -41.75
CA PRO A 503 -22.65 0.76 -42.79
C PRO A 503 -22.75 2.24 -42.39
N GLU A 504 -23.82 2.65 -41.70
CA GLU A 504 -24.05 4.05 -41.30
C GLU A 504 -23.20 4.42 -40.06
N PRO A 505 -22.34 5.45 -40.11
CA PRO A 505 -21.49 5.86 -38.99
C PRO A 505 -22.26 6.29 -37.74
N LYS A 506 -23.43 6.94 -37.88
CA LYS A 506 -24.21 7.41 -36.72
C LYS A 506 -24.74 6.28 -35.84
N GLU A 507 -25.06 5.14 -36.44
CA GLU A 507 -25.51 3.95 -35.71
C GLU A 507 -24.32 3.24 -35.06
N ARG A 508 -23.13 3.29 -35.68
CA ARG A 508 -21.88 2.79 -35.06
C ARG A 508 -21.50 3.60 -33.82
N ASP A 509 -21.57 4.92 -33.91
CA ASP A 509 -21.31 5.82 -32.79
C ASP A 509 -22.29 5.59 -31.64
N GLN A 510 -23.60 5.48 -31.93
CA GLN A 510 -24.61 5.08 -30.93
C GLN A 510 -24.30 3.72 -30.29
N LEU A 511 -23.86 2.72 -31.05
CA LEU A 511 -23.48 1.40 -30.52
C LEU A 511 -22.25 1.46 -29.60
N LEU A 512 -21.24 2.26 -29.94
CA LEU A 512 -20.06 2.45 -29.09
C LEU A 512 -20.37 3.30 -27.85
N HIS A 513 -21.22 4.32 -27.98
CA HIS A 513 -21.75 5.06 -26.83
C HIS A 513 -22.54 4.15 -25.89
N ILE A 514 -23.36 3.23 -26.42
CA ILE A 514 -24.03 2.19 -25.62
C ILE A 514 -22.99 1.29 -24.94
N LEU A 515 -21.93 0.84 -25.61
CA LEU A 515 -20.87 0.01 -25.02
C LEU A 515 -20.25 0.65 -23.76
N PHE A 516 -19.86 1.92 -23.83
CA PHE A 516 -19.26 2.64 -22.70
C PHE A 516 -20.27 3.01 -21.61
N ASN A 517 -21.56 3.17 -21.95
CA ASN A 517 -22.62 3.52 -21.00
C ASN A 517 -23.39 2.32 -20.43
N LEU A 518 -23.18 1.10 -20.96
CA LEU A 518 -23.92 -0.13 -20.64
C LEU A 518 -23.98 -0.44 -19.14
N ILE A 519 -23.00 0.01 -18.37
CA ILE A 519 -22.93 -0.17 -16.93
C ILE A 519 -22.72 1.20 -16.24
N LYS A 520 -23.49 1.48 -15.17
CA LYS A 520 -23.45 2.76 -14.44
C LYS A 520 -22.08 2.95 -13.75
N ARG A 521 -21.59 1.92 -13.05
CA ARG A 521 -20.25 1.84 -12.43
C ARG A 521 -19.62 0.46 -12.75
N PRO A 522 -18.71 0.34 -13.73
CA PRO A 522 -18.15 -0.97 -14.12
C PRO A 522 -17.06 -1.47 -13.16
N ASP A 523 -17.22 -2.69 -12.64
CA ASP A 523 -16.20 -3.37 -11.82
C ASP A 523 -14.95 -3.78 -12.63
N ASP A 524 -13.94 -4.33 -11.96
CA ASP A 524 -12.67 -4.70 -12.59
C ASP A 524 -12.82 -5.75 -13.71
N GLU A 525 -13.67 -6.76 -13.54
CA GLU A 525 -13.91 -7.76 -14.60
C GLU A 525 -14.66 -7.13 -15.78
N GLN A 526 -15.66 -6.30 -15.48
CA GLN A 526 -16.48 -5.59 -16.47
C GLN A 526 -15.66 -4.62 -17.32
N ARG A 527 -14.78 -3.82 -16.71
CA ARG A 527 -13.86 -2.95 -17.46
C ARG A 527 -12.93 -3.78 -18.35
N GLN A 528 -12.35 -4.87 -17.85
CA GLN A 528 -11.46 -5.71 -18.65
C GLN A 528 -12.17 -6.42 -19.81
N MET A 529 -13.46 -6.75 -19.68
CA MET A 529 -14.28 -7.22 -20.81
C MET A 529 -14.52 -6.13 -21.87
N ILE A 530 -14.87 -4.91 -21.45
CA ILE A 530 -15.06 -3.77 -22.36
C ILE A 530 -13.75 -3.43 -23.09
N LEU A 531 -12.62 -3.37 -22.37
CA LEU A 531 -11.30 -3.09 -22.92
C LEU A 531 -10.83 -4.17 -23.91
N THR A 532 -11.04 -5.45 -23.58
CA THR A 532 -10.79 -6.57 -24.50
C THR A 532 -11.63 -6.40 -25.78
N GLY A 533 -12.85 -5.87 -25.64
CA GLY A 533 -13.73 -5.46 -26.74
C GLY A 533 -13.17 -4.33 -27.61
N CYS A 534 -12.76 -3.22 -27.01
CA CYS A 534 -12.14 -2.10 -27.71
C CYS A 534 -10.87 -2.53 -28.46
N VAL A 535 -10.05 -3.39 -27.86
CA VAL A 535 -8.85 -3.97 -28.49
C VAL A 535 -9.21 -4.90 -29.67
N ALA A 536 -10.25 -5.73 -29.54
CA ALA A 536 -10.72 -6.59 -30.63
C ALA A 536 -11.29 -5.76 -31.80
N PHE A 537 -12.12 -4.75 -31.50
CA PHE A 537 -12.66 -3.80 -32.48
C PHE A 537 -11.51 -3.11 -33.23
N ALA A 538 -10.53 -2.57 -32.48
CA ALA A 538 -9.38 -1.88 -33.05
C ALA A 538 -8.59 -2.75 -34.04
N ARG A 539 -8.34 -4.03 -33.69
CA ARG A 539 -7.69 -5.01 -34.58
C ARG A 539 -8.45 -5.28 -35.87
N HIS A 540 -9.78 -5.21 -35.85
CA HIS A 540 -10.64 -5.52 -36.99
C HIS A 540 -10.90 -4.29 -37.88
N VAL A 541 -11.19 -3.11 -37.31
CA VAL A 541 -11.59 -1.91 -38.09
C VAL A 541 -10.41 -1.04 -38.56
N GLY A 542 -9.24 -1.15 -37.92
CA GLY A 542 -8.04 -0.39 -38.27
C GLY A 542 -7.98 1.05 -37.73
N PRO A 543 -6.79 1.68 -37.76
CA PRO A 543 -6.45 2.85 -36.95
C PRO A 543 -7.37 4.05 -37.21
N THR A 544 -7.73 4.33 -38.46
CA THR A 544 -8.58 5.48 -38.83
C THR A 544 -9.98 5.40 -38.21
N ARG A 545 -10.55 4.20 -38.04
CA ARG A 545 -11.83 4.03 -37.36
C ARG A 545 -11.70 4.00 -35.83
N VAL A 546 -10.56 3.57 -35.28
CA VAL A 546 -10.30 3.71 -33.83
C VAL A 546 -10.20 5.18 -33.44
N GLU A 547 -9.48 5.98 -34.23
CA GLU A 547 -9.36 7.43 -34.05
C GLU A 547 -10.72 8.14 -34.17
N ALA A 548 -11.51 7.81 -35.20
CA ALA A 548 -12.76 8.50 -35.48
C ALA A 548 -13.98 7.99 -34.67
N GLU A 549 -13.97 6.77 -34.15
CA GLU A 549 -15.16 6.13 -33.54
C GLU A 549 -14.95 5.68 -32.08
N LEU A 550 -13.72 5.34 -31.64
CA LEU A 550 -13.45 4.94 -30.25
C LEU A 550 -12.89 6.08 -29.38
N LEU A 551 -11.96 6.89 -29.89
CA LEU A 551 -11.37 7.97 -29.09
C LEU A 551 -12.36 9.07 -28.65
N PRO A 552 -13.39 9.47 -29.43
CA PRO A 552 -14.41 10.39 -28.94
C PRO A 552 -15.16 9.86 -27.72
N GLN A 553 -15.51 8.57 -27.73
CA GLN A 553 -16.21 7.90 -26.62
C GLN A 553 -15.33 7.85 -25.35
N CYS A 554 -14.01 7.66 -25.50
CA CYS A 554 -13.06 7.82 -24.38
C CYS A 554 -12.94 9.27 -23.89
N TRP A 555 -12.96 10.25 -24.80
CA TRP A 555 -12.86 11.68 -24.46
C TRP A 555 -14.10 12.18 -23.69
N GLU A 556 -15.32 11.79 -24.10
CA GLU A 556 -16.55 12.20 -23.41
C GLU A 556 -16.61 11.69 -21.95
N GLN A 557 -16.04 10.52 -21.66
CA GLN A 557 -16.03 9.95 -20.31
C GLN A 557 -14.86 10.45 -19.43
N ILE A 558 -13.93 11.26 -19.95
CA ILE A 558 -12.69 11.65 -19.25
C ILE A 558 -12.93 12.36 -17.91
N ASN A 559 -14.00 13.16 -17.81
CA ASN A 559 -14.40 13.92 -16.63
C ASN A 559 -15.73 13.43 -16.01
N HIS A 560 -16.09 12.16 -16.27
CA HIS A 560 -17.36 11.60 -15.81
C HIS A 560 -17.48 11.52 -14.27
N LYS A 561 -18.70 11.68 -13.70
CA LYS A 561 -18.93 11.72 -12.24
C LYS A 561 -18.38 10.50 -11.49
N TYR A 562 -18.58 9.30 -12.04
CA TYR A 562 -18.10 8.03 -11.46
C TYR A 562 -16.64 7.73 -11.83
N PRO A 563 -15.73 7.51 -10.85
CA PRO A 563 -14.30 7.26 -11.11
C PRO A 563 -14.04 5.95 -11.86
N GLU A 564 -14.93 4.96 -11.78
CA GLU A 564 -14.83 3.69 -12.50
C GLU A 564 -14.88 3.88 -14.02
N ARG A 565 -15.60 4.91 -14.50
CA ARG A 565 -15.60 5.27 -15.93
C ARG A 565 -14.36 6.04 -16.34
N ARG A 566 -13.84 6.94 -15.49
CA ARG A 566 -12.55 7.62 -15.73
C ARG A 566 -11.39 6.62 -15.72
N LEU A 567 -11.45 5.61 -14.85
CA LEU A 567 -10.53 4.48 -14.83
C LEU A 567 -10.59 3.67 -16.14
N LEU A 568 -11.79 3.38 -16.66
CA LEU A 568 -11.95 2.73 -17.97
C LEU A 568 -11.28 3.53 -19.10
N VAL A 569 -11.39 4.86 -19.10
CA VAL A 569 -10.69 5.73 -20.06
C VAL A 569 -9.17 5.62 -19.91
N ALA A 570 -8.65 5.71 -18.68
CA ALA A 570 -7.21 5.60 -18.41
C ALA A 570 -6.65 4.24 -18.86
N GLU A 571 -7.34 3.13 -18.57
CA GLU A 571 -6.97 1.79 -19.01
C GLU A 571 -7.08 1.64 -20.55
N ALA A 572 -8.10 2.25 -21.18
CA ALA A 572 -8.30 2.23 -22.64
C ALA A 572 -7.18 2.94 -23.41
N CYS A 573 -6.69 4.08 -22.91
CA CYS A 573 -5.56 4.79 -23.50
C CYS A 573 -4.30 3.91 -23.61
N GLY A 574 -4.01 3.10 -22.58
CA GLY A 574 -2.90 2.13 -22.61
C GLY A 574 -3.19 0.91 -23.49
N ALA A 575 -4.38 0.33 -23.38
CA ALA A 575 -4.77 -0.86 -24.14
C ALA A 575 -4.87 -0.61 -25.67
N LEU A 576 -5.26 0.59 -26.09
CA LEU A 576 -5.37 0.98 -27.50
C LEU A 576 -4.04 1.50 -28.11
N ALA A 577 -3.02 1.78 -27.29
CA ALA A 577 -1.72 2.28 -27.75
C ALA A 577 -1.05 1.46 -28.88
N PRO A 578 -1.22 0.13 -29.02
CA PRO A 578 -0.66 -0.62 -30.15
C PRO A 578 -1.41 -0.45 -31.48
N TYR A 579 -2.57 0.21 -31.50
CA TYR A 579 -3.50 0.25 -32.64
C TYR A 579 -3.78 1.65 -33.18
N LEU A 580 -3.11 2.67 -32.63
CA LEU A 580 -3.31 4.09 -32.96
C LEU A 580 -2.16 4.66 -33.82
N PRO A 581 -2.43 5.65 -34.70
CA PRO A 581 -1.38 6.38 -35.42
C PRO A 581 -0.34 6.99 -34.46
N LYS A 582 0.91 7.14 -34.91
CA LYS A 582 1.98 7.71 -34.06
C LYS A 582 1.65 9.14 -33.61
N GLU A 583 1.07 9.95 -34.50
CA GLU A 583 0.68 11.33 -34.27
C GLU A 583 -0.35 11.44 -33.14
N ILE A 584 -1.32 10.51 -33.11
CA ILE A 584 -2.38 10.45 -32.10
C ILE A 584 -1.82 9.99 -30.74
N ARG A 585 -0.82 9.12 -30.74
CA ARG A 585 -0.13 8.63 -29.54
C ARG A 585 0.72 9.72 -28.88
N SER A 586 1.45 10.53 -29.66
CA SER A 586 2.30 11.62 -29.13
C SER A 586 1.59 12.98 -28.99
N SER A 587 0.33 13.10 -29.43
CA SER A 587 -0.54 14.25 -29.17
C SER A 587 -1.72 13.91 -28.24
N LEU A 588 -2.87 13.54 -28.80
CA LEU A 588 -4.15 13.44 -28.11
C LEU A 588 -4.11 12.53 -26.88
N VAL A 589 -3.64 11.29 -27.02
CA VAL A 589 -3.68 10.32 -25.92
C VAL A 589 -2.69 10.67 -24.81
N LEU A 590 -1.52 11.22 -25.17
CA LEU A 590 -0.57 11.76 -24.20
C LEU A 590 -1.16 12.97 -23.44
N SER A 591 -1.90 13.86 -24.11
CA SER A 591 -2.58 14.99 -23.45
C SER A 591 -3.76 14.55 -22.56
N MET A 592 -4.54 13.54 -22.96
CA MET A 592 -5.60 12.96 -22.14
C MET A 592 -5.03 12.45 -20.82
N LEU A 593 -3.99 11.60 -20.90
CA LEU A 593 -3.37 11.03 -19.70
C LEU A 593 -2.65 12.10 -18.85
N GLN A 594 -2.02 13.11 -19.47
CA GLN A 594 -1.45 14.24 -18.73
C GLN A 594 -2.52 15.03 -17.97
N GLN A 595 -3.69 15.27 -18.58
CA GLN A 595 -4.80 15.95 -17.90
C GLN A 595 -5.30 15.12 -16.71
N MET A 596 -5.57 13.83 -16.92
CA MET A 596 -6.08 12.95 -15.87
C MET A 596 -5.08 12.77 -14.69
N LEU A 597 -3.78 12.79 -14.96
CA LEU A 597 -2.74 12.77 -13.92
C LEU A 597 -2.75 14.05 -13.06
N ALA A 598 -3.03 15.21 -13.67
CA ALA A 598 -2.99 16.50 -12.98
C ALA A 598 -4.32 16.88 -12.30
N GLU A 599 -5.46 16.42 -12.83
CA GLU A 599 -6.80 16.90 -12.44
C GLU A 599 -7.64 15.86 -11.69
N ASP A 600 -7.38 14.55 -11.83
CA ASP A 600 -8.24 13.54 -11.18
C ASP A 600 -7.92 13.36 -9.68
N LYS A 601 -8.95 13.52 -8.85
CA LYS A 601 -8.90 13.34 -7.40
C LYS A 601 -8.69 11.88 -6.98
N ALA A 602 -9.16 10.92 -7.79
CA ALA A 602 -9.13 9.49 -7.46
C ALA A 602 -7.75 8.88 -7.78
N ASP A 603 -7.06 8.39 -6.75
CA ASP A 603 -5.71 7.81 -6.88
C ASP A 603 -5.70 6.51 -7.71
N MET A 604 -6.75 5.69 -7.63
CA MET A 604 -6.95 4.53 -8.51
C MET A 604 -6.97 4.89 -10.00
N VAL A 605 -7.46 6.09 -10.37
CA VAL A 605 -7.43 6.57 -11.76
C VAL A 605 -6.01 7.03 -12.11
N ARG A 606 -5.37 7.83 -11.25
CA ARG A 606 -3.98 8.28 -11.46
C ARG A 606 -2.99 7.11 -11.53
N GLU A 607 -3.21 6.03 -10.77
CA GLU A 607 -2.44 4.79 -10.84
C GLU A 607 -2.51 4.16 -12.25
N ALA A 608 -3.72 4.04 -12.81
CA ALA A 608 -3.91 3.51 -14.15
C ALA A 608 -3.37 4.46 -15.23
N VAL A 609 -3.52 5.77 -15.05
CA VAL A 609 -2.91 6.79 -15.91
C VAL A 609 -1.39 6.64 -15.97
N VAL A 610 -0.72 6.46 -14.83
CA VAL A 610 0.74 6.23 -14.77
C VAL A 610 1.15 4.94 -15.49
N LYS A 611 0.37 3.85 -15.35
CA LYS A 611 0.62 2.59 -16.10
C LYS A 611 0.47 2.82 -17.60
N SER A 612 -0.62 3.45 -18.03
CA SER A 612 -0.90 3.75 -19.45
C SER A 612 0.09 4.74 -20.06
N LEU A 613 0.59 5.71 -19.29
CA LEU A 613 1.70 6.57 -19.69
C LEU A 613 2.96 5.74 -19.91
N GLY A 614 3.32 4.86 -18.97
CA GLY A 614 4.46 3.94 -19.13
C GLY A 614 4.34 3.06 -20.38
N ILE A 615 3.14 2.53 -20.65
CA ILE A 615 2.85 1.79 -21.88
C ILE A 615 3.06 2.69 -23.11
N ILE A 616 2.52 3.90 -23.14
CA ILE A 616 2.65 4.83 -24.28
C ILE A 616 4.10 5.31 -24.50
N MET A 617 4.92 5.47 -23.46
CA MET A 617 6.36 5.74 -23.61
C MET A 617 7.10 4.56 -24.27
N GLY A 618 6.58 3.33 -24.14
CA GLY A 618 7.02 2.17 -24.92
C GLY A 618 6.67 2.22 -26.41
N TYR A 619 5.83 3.18 -26.84
CA TYR A 619 5.26 3.29 -28.19
C TYR A 619 5.54 4.63 -28.90
N ILE A 620 5.90 5.71 -28.21
CA ILE A 620 6.25 7.01 -28.81
C ILE A 620 7.67 6.96 -29.42
N ASP A 621 7.78 7.34 -30.70
CA ASP A 621 9.06 7.45 -31.42
C ASP A 621 9.65 8.87 -31.38
N ASP A 622 8.82 9.90 -31.10
CA ASP A 622 9.15 11.31 -31.28
C ASP A 622 10.05 11.85 -30.16
N SER A 623 11.30 12.19 -30.48
CA SER A 623 12.34 12.49 -29.47
C SER A 623 12.20 13.84 -28.77
N ASP A 624 11.42 14.78 -29.30
CA ASP A 624 11.04 16.03 -28.61
C ASP A 624 10.21 15.76 -27.35
N LYS A 625 9.43 14.68 -27.35
CA LYS A 625 8.59 14.25 -26.22
C LYS A 625 9.38 13.76 -25.01
N TYR A 626 10.70 13.57 -25.12
CA TYR A 626 11.57 13.20 -23.99
C TYR A 626 11.39 14.14 -22.79
N ALA A 627 11.35 15.46 -23.03
CA ALA A 627 11.22 16.44 -21.95
C ALA A 627 9.84 16.37 -21.27
N GLN A 628 8.78 16.17 -22.07
CA GLN A 628 7.42 15.97 -21.57
C GLN A 628 7.31 14.68 -20.75
N GLY A 629 7.91 13.58 -21.22
CA GLY A 629 7.98 12.31 -20.48
C GLY A 629 8.77 12.39 -19.17
N PHE A 630 9.87 13.16 -19.14
CA PHE A 630 10.65 13.35 -17.92
C PHE A 630 9.91 14.17 -16.86
N GLU A 631 9.24 15.27 -17.22
CA GLU A 631 8.45 16.04 -16.26
C GLU A 631 7.16 15.29 -15.84
N LEU A 632 6.55 14.47 -16.70
CA LEU A 632 5.47 13.54 -16.30
C LEU A 632 5.95 12.47 -15.31
N MET A 633 7.17 11.94 -15.49
CA MET A 633 7.79 11.01 -14.52
C MET A 633 7.95 11.68 -13.15
N LEU A 634 8.43 12.92 -13.13
CA LEU A 634 8.67 13.69 -11.91
C LEU A 634 7.38 14.13 -11.21
N LEU A 635 6.35 14.50 -11.97
CA LEU A 635 5.00 14.78 -11.46
C LEU A 635 4.42 13.53 -10.78
N SER A 636 4.54 12.37 -11.44
CA SER A 636 4.03 11.10 -10.93
C SER A 636 4.82 10.60 -9.70
N LEU A 637 6.12 10.88 -9.63
CA LEU A 637 6.97 10.61 -8.45
C LEU A 637 6.61 11.51 -7.25
N GLY A 638 5.94 12.65 -7.47
CA GLY A 638 5.47 13.57 -6.45
C GLY A 638 4.01 13.36 -6.02
N ASP A 639 3.35 12.27 -6.44
CA ASP A 639 1.96 11.98 -6.07
C ASP A 639 1.86 11.64 -4.57
N PRO A 640 0.86 12.18 -3.83
CA PRO A 640 0.68 11.85 -2.41
C PRO A 640 0.22 10.40 -2.16
N SER A 641 -0.26 9.65 -3.16
CA SER A 641 -0.59 8.23 -3.02
C SER A 641 0.60 7.34 -3.36
N GLU A 642 1.10 6.61 -2.36
CA GLU A 642 2.15 5.59 -2.53
C GLU A 642 1.79 4.56 -3.61
N ARG A 643 0.49 4.31 -3.82
CA ARG A 643 -0.01 3.40 -4.86
C ARG A 643 0.30 3.92 -6.28
N VAL A 644 0.22 5.23 -6.50
CA VAL A 644 0.61 5.88 -7.76
C VAL A 644 2.13 5.84 -7.92
N VAL A 645 2.90 6.22 -6.90
CA VAL A 645 4.37 6.18 -6.92
C VAL A 645 4.91 4.76 -7.18
N ASN A 646 4.29 3.73 -6.59
CA ASN A 646 4.60 2.33 -6.89
C ASN A 646 4.37 1.98 -8.37
N ALA A 647 3.29 2.47 -9.00
CA ALA A 647 3.07 2.28 -10.43
C ALA A 647 4.14 2.98 -11.29
N VAL A 648 4.71 4.10 -10.83
CA VAL A 648 5.84 4.78 -11.49
C VAL A 648 7.08 3.87 -11.49
N HIS A 649 7.44 3.31 -10.34
CA HIS A 649 8.58 2.40 -10.23
C HIS A 649 8.38 1.07 -10.98
N GLN A 650 7.15 0.54 -10.99
CA GLN A 650 6.85 -0.74 -11.62
C GLN A 650 6.71 -0.67 -13.15
N VAL A 651 6.17 0.43 -13.71
CA VAL A 651 5.81 0.51 -15.14
C VAL A 651 6.43 1.71 -15.84
N PHE A 652 6.23 2.93 -15.33
CA PHE A 652 6.65 4.14 -16.03
C PHE A 652 8.17 4.21 -16.16
N ILE A 653 8.91 4.14 -15.04
CA ILE A 653 10.38 4.27 -15.06
C ILE A 653 11.04 3.18 -15.91
N PRO A 654 10.69 1.88 -15.80
CA PRO A 654 11.27 0.86 -16.67
C PRO A 654 11.01 1.10 -18.17
N ALA A 655 9.79 1.48 -18.55
CA ALA A 655 9.46 1.74 -19.96
C ALA A 655 10.14 3.01 -20.50
N PHE A 656 10.17 4.09 -19.70
CA PHE A 656 10.89 5.32 -20.03
C PHE A 656 12.41 5.07 -20.10
N ALA A 657 12.97 4.27 -19.18
CA ALA A 657 14.39 3.89 -19.18
C ALA A 657 14.78 3.13 -20.46
N ALA A 658 13.93 2.22 -20.94
CA ALA A 658 14.15 1.55 -22.23
C ALA A 658 14.15 2.54 -23.41
N TRP A 659 13.26 3.53 -23.42
CA TRP A 659 13.29 4.60 -24.43
C TRP A 659 14.54 5.48 -24.33
N THR A 660 14.92 5.94 -23.13
CA THR A 660 16.15 6.72 -22.92
C THR A 660 17.42 5.94 -23.24
N THR A 661 17.38 4.60 -23.16
CA THR A 661 18.47 3.74 -23.62
C THR A 661 18.64 3.82 -25.14
N GLU A 662 17.55 3.72 -25.89
CA GLU A 662 17.57 3.80 -27.35
C GLU A 662 17.92 5.19 -27.89
N LEU A 663 17.53 6.25 -27.17
CA LEU A 663 17.95 7.63 -27.45
C LEU A 663 19.40 7.93 -27.04
N GLY A 664 20.07 7.04 -26.30
CA GLY A 664 21.38 7.29 -25.68
C GLY A 664 21.35 8.28 -24.50
N THR A 665 20.17 8.70 -24.05
CA THR A 665 19.95 9.70 -22.99
C THR A 665 19.96 9.13 -21.56
N LEU A 666 19.92 7.81 -21.36
CA LEU A 666 19.86 7.19 -20.02
C LEU A 666 21.00 7.66 -19.10
N HIS A 667 22.24 7.48 -19.54
CA HIS A 667 23.44 7.81 -18.75
C HIS A 667 23.96 9.23 -19.02
N THR A 668 23.62 9.83 -20.16
CA THR A 668 24.07 11.18 -20.52
C THR A 668 23.13 12.29 -20.00
N ALA A 669 21.86 11.99 -19.74
CA ALA A 669 20.87 12.98 -19.31
C ALA A 669 19.98 12.51 -18.14
N LEU A 670 19.33 11.34 -18.21
CA LEU A 670 18.34 10.93 -17.22
C LEU A 670 18.95 10.71 -15.82
N ILE A 671 19.97 9.86 -15.72
CA ILE A 671 20.67 9.59 -14.45
C ILE A 671 21.34 10.87 -13.90
N PRO A 672 22.13 11.64 -14.69
CA PRO A 672 22.66 12.93 -14.26
C PRO A 672 21.60 13.93 -13.77
N SER A 673 20.42 13.99 -14.41
CA SER A 673 19.35 14.93 -14.01
C SER A 673 18.70 14.57 -12.67
N LEU A 674 18.66 13.28 -12.31
CA LEU A 674 18.22 12.84 -10.98
C LEU A 674 19.30 13.07 -9.91
N LEU A 675 20.57 12.82 -10.23
CA LEU A 675 21.70 13.10 -9.33
C LEU A 675 21.82 14.60 -9.01
N ALA A 676 21.73 15.46 -10.03
CA ALA A 676 21.74 16.92 -9.85
C ALA A 676 20.54 17.43 -9.01
N ARG A 677 19.39 16.73 -9.03
CA ARG A 677 18.26 17.04 -8.15
C ARG A 677 18.54 16.60 -6.69
N ILE A 678 19.23 15.49 -6.47
CA ILE A 678 19.71 15.05 -5.14
C ILE A 678 20.76 16.01 -4.57
N GLU A 679 21.76 16.40 -5.37
CA GLU A 679 22.78 17.40 -4.99
C GLU A 679 22.16 18.76 -4.63
N LYS A 680 21.11 19.15 -5.36
CA LYS A 680 20.34 20.36 -5.05
C LYS A 680 19.62 20.27 -3.70
N LEU A 681 19.01 19.13 -3.36
CA LEU A 681 18.41 18.94 -2.03
C LEU A 681 19.47 19.05 -0.91
N LEU A 682 20.64 18.45 -1.11
CA LEU A 682 21.74 18.45 -0.13
C LEU A 682 22.43 19.82 0.03
N THR A 683 22.20 20.78 -0.87
CA THR A 683 22.78 22.13 -0.82
C THR A 683 21.82 23.21 -0.33
N GLN A 684 20.53 22.93 -0.19
CA GLN A 684 19.50 23.88 0.29
C GLN A 684 19.41 23.95 1.84
N GLY A 685 20.55 23.93 2.52
CA GLY A 685 20.69 23.62 3.95
C GLY A 685 20.07 24.57 4.98
N GLU A 686 19.40 25.66 4.59
CA GLU A 686 18.79 26.61 5.54
C GLU A 686 17.44 26.16 6.11
N HIS A 687 16.81 25.12 5.54
CA HIS A 687 15.48 24.62 5.95
C HIS A 687 15.46 23.13 6.35
N GLY A 688 16.64 22.52 6.51
CA GLY A 688 16.78 21.08 6.74
C GLY A 688 16.68 20.24 5.46
N LEU A 689 16.99 18.95 5.57
CA LEU A 689 16.96 18.02 4.44
C LEU A 689 15.56 17.42 4.28
N ASP A 690 14.99 17.53 3.08
CA ASP A 690 13.76 16.84 2.71
C ASP A 690 14.06 15.35 2.42
N GLU A 691 14.05 14.54 3.48
CA GLU A 691 14.31 13.10 3.41
C GLU A 691 13.34 12.38 2.46
N HIS A 692 12.10 12.86 2.33
CA HIS A 692 11.09 12.25 1.47
C HIS A 692 11.41 12.50 -0.01
N LYS A 693 11.68 13.75 -0.42
CA LYS A 693 12.12 14.04 -1.80
C LYS A 693 13.42 13.34 -2.16
N LEU A 694 14.33 13.20 -1.19
CA LEU A 694 15.58 12.45 -1.38
C LEU A 694 15.31 10.95 -1.61
N HIS A 695 14.48 10.32 -0.78
CA HIS A 695 14.06 8.92 -0.97
C HIS A 695 13.36 8.70 -2.31
N VAL A 696 12.49 9.62 -2.75
CA VAL A 696 11.80 9.56 -4.05
C VAL A 696 12.79 9.56 -5.22
N PHE A 697 13.74 10.50 -5.25
CA PHE A 697 14.75 10.54 -6.34
C PHE A 697 15.74 9.38 -6.27
N LEU A 698 16.12 8.93 -5.07
CA LEU A 698 17.01 7.77 -4.89
C LEU A 698 16.33 6.45 -5.28
N SER A 699 15.04 6.29 -4.98
CA SER A 699 14.22 5.15 -5.44
C SER A 699 14.00 5.16 -6.95
N ALA A 700 13.94 6.34 -7.57
CA ALA A 700 13.94 6.47 -9.03
C ALA A 700 15.28 6.02 -9.63
N LEU A 701 16.41 6.50 -9.12
CA LEU A 701 17.75 6.04 -9.53
C LEU A 701 17.94 4.53 -9.31
N GLN A 702 17.48 3.99 -8.19
CA GLN A 702 17.48 2.57 -7.86
C GLN A 702 16.74 1.74 -8.93
N SER A 703 15.64 2.28 -9.46
CA SER A 703 14.84 1.65 -10.53
C SER A 703 15.55 1.68 -11.90
N LEU A 704 16.56 2.54 -12.07
CA LEU A 704 17.39 2.63 -13.28
C LEU A 704 18.64 1.72 -13.22
N ILE A 705 18.94 1.07 -12.10
CA ILE A 705 20.11 0.17 -11.97
C ILE A 705 20.05 -1.00 -12.97
N PRO A 706 18.94 -1.75 -13.14
CA PRO A 706 18.89 -2.84 -14.12
C PRO A 706 19.00 -2.36 -15.59
N PRO A 707 18.27 -1.32 -16.05
CA PRO A 707 18.50 -0.74 -17.38
C PRO A 707 19.94 -0.27 -17.61
N LEU A 708 20.57 0.39 -16.62
CA LEU A 708 21.97 0.80 -16.72
C LEU A 708 22.92 -0.40 -16.87
N PHE A 709 22.70 -1.47 -16.11
CA PHE A 709 23.50 -2.69 -16.23
C PHE A 709 23.28 -3.41 -17.57
N ALA A 710 22.06 -3.38 -18.11
CA ALA A 710 21.78 -3.88 -19.46
C ALA A 710 22.54 -3.08 -20.53
N VAL A 711 22.61 -1.75 -20.43
CA VAL A 711 23.45 -0.91 -21.31
C VAL A 711 24.94 -1.22 -21.18
N VAL A 712 25.43 -1.49 -19.98
CA VAL A 712 26.82 -1.92 -19.74
C VAL A 712 27.11 -3.25 -20.43
N LEU A 713 26.19 -4.23 -20.37
CA LEU A 713 26.33 -5.53 -21.03
C LEU A 713 26.16 -5.47 -22.56
N GLN A 714 25.22 -4.66 -23.08
CA GLN A 714 24.94 -4.56 -24.51
C GLN A 714 26.01 -3.77 -25.28
N ASN A 715 26.67 -2.81 -24.61
CA ASN A 715 27.78 -2.02 -25.18
C ASN A 715 29.16 -2.57 -24.76
N ALA A 716 29.26 -3.85 -24.36
CA ALA A 716 30.51 -4.47 -23.96
C ALA A 716 31.36 -4.93 -25.17
N PRO A 717 32.71 -4.94 -25.08
CA PRO A 717 33.59 -5.36 -26.18
C PRO A 717 33.45 -6.86 -26.54
N PHE A 718 32.87 -7.67 -25.65
CA PHE A 718 32.60 -9.09 -25.86
C PHE A 718 31.17 -9.39 -26.37
N THR A 719 30.28 -8.40 -26.50
CA THR A 719 28.85 -8.64 -26.81
C THR A 719 28.66 -9.43 -28.11
N SER A 720 29.49 -9.17 -29.13
CA SER A 720 29.49 -9.89 -30.41
C SER A 720 30.00 -11.33 -30.33
N ARG A 721 30.65 -11.72 -29.22
CA ARG A 721 31.08 -13.09 -28.91
C ARG A 721 29.95 -13.90 -28.25
N ALA A 722 29.01 -13.25 -27.58
CA ALA A 722 27.91 -13.89 -26.85
C ALA A 722 26.91 -14.58 -27.81
N LYS A 723 26.55 -15.82 -27.48
CA LYS A 723 25.58 -16.63 -28.25
C LYS A 723 24.78 -17.51 -27.30
N PRO A 724 23.46 -17.70 -27.51
CA PRO A 724 22.71 -18.74 -26.83
C PRO A 724 23.23 -20.12 -27.24
N HIS A 725 23.33 -21.04 -26.29
CA HIS A 725 23.76 -22.44 -26.44
C HIS A 725 23.12 -23.25 -25.31
N GLU A 726 22.81 -24.53 -25.56
CA GLU A 726 22.03 -25.36 -24.63
C GLU A 726 22.81 -25.78 -23.36
N ASP A 727 24.13 -25.58 -23.34
CA ASP A 727 25.05 -25.97 -22.26
C ASP A 727 25.44 -24.83 -21.31
N ILE A 728 24.81 -23.65 -21.42
CA ILE A 728 25.18 -22.48 -20.61
C ILE A 728 24.70 -22.67 -19.16
N PRO A 729 25.57 -22.47 -18.14
CA PRO A 729 25.19 -22.46 -16.74
C PRO A 729 23.92 -21.65 -16.42
N ALA A 730 23.08 -22.19 -15.54
CA ALA A 730 21.91 -21.48 -15.03
C ALA A 730 22.34 -20.29 -14.15
N ILE A 731 21.76 -19.12 -14.39
CA ILE A 731 21.99 -17.92 -13.57
C ILE A 731 21.57 -18.21 -12.12
N GLU A 732 22.47 -17.99 -11.17
CA GLU A 732 22.19 -18.19 -9.74
C GLU A 732 20.95 -17.39 -9.30
N VAL A 733 20.07 -18.01 -8.50
CA VAL A 733 18.83 -17.39 -8.02
C VAL A 733 19.09 -16.08 -7.24
N THR A 734 20.27 -15.94 -6.62
CA THR A 734 20.66 -14.75 -5.86
C THR A 734 21.42 -13.71 -6.69
N ARG A 735 21.76 -13.96 -7.96
CA ARG A 735 22.66 -13.09 -8.77
C ARG A 735 22.15 -11.66 -8.91
N PHE A 736 20.85 -11.45 -8.81
CA PHE A 736 20.20 -10.14 -8.85
C PHE A 736 19.29 -9.94 -7.61
N PRO A 737 19.06 -8.70 -7.16
CA PRO A 737 17.98 -8.39 -6.24
C PRO A 737 16.62 -8.82 -6.82
N ARG A 738 15.64 -9.16 -5.96
CA ARG A 738 14.27 -9.39 -6.41
C ARG A 738 13.73 -8.11 -7.09
N PRO A 739 13.30 -8.17 -8.36
CA PRO A 739 12.81 -7.00 -9.09
C PRO A 739 11.43 -6.58 -8.55
N ALA A 740 11.11 -5.28 -8.62
CA ALA A 740 9.80 -4.78 -8.19
C ALA A 740 8.69 -5.07 -9.22
N SER A 741 9.05 -5.27 -10.49
CA SER A 741 8.15 -5.66 -11.57
C SER A 741 8.88 -6.51 -12.61
N PRO A 742 8.17 -7.24 -13.50
CA PRO A 742 8.79 -7.96 -14.61
C PRO A 742 9.64 -7.07 -15.53
N LEU A 743 9.31 -5.78 -15.65
CA LEU A 743 10.06 -4.82 -16.48
C LEU A 743 11.42 -4.43 -15.87
N GLN A 744 11.67 -4.76 -14.59
CA GLN A 744 12.97 -4.62 -13.95
C GLN A 744 13.80 -5.92 -13.97
N ASP A 745 13.27 -7.04 -14.51
CA ASP A 745 14.01 -8.30 -14.62
C ASP A 745 15.01 -8.23 -15.78
N MET A 746 16.28 -8.47 -15.48
CA MET A 746 17.37 -8.46 -16.46
C MET A 746 17.16 -9.39 -17.66
N ALA A 747 16.49 -10.53 -17.46
CA ALA A 747 16.20 -11.48 -18.55
C ALA A 747 15.09 -10.95 -19.49
N ILE A 748 14.19 -10.12 -18.97
CA ILE A 748 13.12 -9.47 -19.75
C ILE A 748 13.66 -8.23 -20.47
N ILE A 749 14.51 -7.43 -19.81
CA ILE A 749 15.20 -6.28 -20.39
C ILE A 749 16.11 -6.71 -21.56
N ILE A 750 16.93 -7.75 -21.39
CA ILE A 750 17.74 -8.32 -22.49
C ILE A 750 16.88 -9.14 -23.48
N GLY A 751 15.72 -9.64 -23.04
CA GLY A 751 14.76 -10.39 -23.86
C GLY A 751 15.08 -11.87 -24.07
N ASN A 752 16.23 -12.35 -23.59
CA ASN A 752 16.60 -13.77 -23.59
C ASN A 752 17.48 -14.10 -22.37
N ARG A 753 17.09 -15.14 -21.62
CA ARG A 753 17.76 -15.58 -20.38
C ARG A 753 19.08 -16.33 -20.62
N GLU A 754 19.19 -17.12 -21.68
CA GLU A 754 20.42 -17.80 -22.09
C GLU A 754 21.46 -16.78 -22.56
N LEU A 755 21.03 -15.77 -23.33
CA LEU A 755 21.87 -14.66 -23.76
C LEU A 755 22.37 -13.84 -22.56
N LEU A 756 21.50 -13.54 -21.58
CA LEU A 756 21.93 -12.92 -20.33
C LEU A 756 22.99 -13.77 -19.61
N SER A 757 22.81 -15.09 -19.53
CA SER A 757 23.81 -15.96 -18.87
C SER A 757 25.14 -16.01 -19.63
N SER A 758 25.10 -16.07 -20.97
CA SER A 758 26.27 -15.92 -21.84
C SER A 758 27.02 -14.60 -21.61
N LEU A 759 26.28 -13.49 -21.54
CA LEU A 759 26.82 -12.16 -21.29
C LEU A 759 27.40 -12.00 -19.88
N LEU A 760 26.81 -12.64 -18.86
CA LEU A 760 27.33 -12.63 -17.49
C LEU A 760 28.67 -13.38 -17.37
N LEU A 761 28.79 -14.56 -17.98
CA LEU A 761 30.04 -15.33 -17.97
C LEU A 761 31.17 -14.56 -18.68
N LEU A 762 30.86 -13.89 -19.80
CA LEU A 762 31.82 -13.03 -20.50
C LEU A 762 32.13 -11.74 -19.72
N TYR A 763 31.16 -11.16 -19.02
CA TYR A 763 31.33 -9.98 -18.15
C TYR A 763 32.31 -10.27 -17.01
N ASP A 764 32.09 -11.37 -16.29
CA ASP A 764 32.91 -11.76 -15.15
C ASP A 764 34.35 -12.11 -15.62
N HIS A 765 34.51 -12.91 -16.69
CA HIS A 765 35.83 -13.19 -17.30
C HIS A 765 36.55 -11.92 -17.80
N GLN A 766 35.83 -11.00 -18.46
CA GLN A 766 36.41 -9.73 -18.93
C GLN A 766 36.96 -8.92 -17.75
N LEU A 767 36.26 -8.85 -16.62
CA LEU A 767 36.71 -8.11 -15.45
C LEU A 767 37.90 -8.76 -14.72
N GLU A 768 37.97 -10.10 -14.68
CA GLU A 768 39.06 -10.81 -14.01
C GLU A 768 40.36 -10.87 -14.84
N HIS A 769 40.28 -10.85 -16.18
CA HIS A 769 41.44 -11.17 -17.04
C HIS A 769 41.75 -10.14 -18.14
N GLU A 770 40.76 -9.66 -18.89
CA GLU A 770 40.98 -8.73 -20.03
C GLU A 770 40.95 -7.24 -19.60
N GLY A 771 40.35 -6.92 -18.46
CA GLY A 771 40.22 -5.56 -17.92
C GLY A 771 39.13 -4.72 -18.58
N THR A 772 39.12 -3.42 -18.26
CA THR A 772 38.05 -2.47 -18.64
C THR A 772 38.42 -1.57 -19.84
N THR A 773 39.35 -1.99 -20.68
CA THR A 773 39.81 -1.24 -21.86
C THR A 773 38.75 -1.25 -22.96
N GLY A 774 38.53 -0.10 -23.63
CA GLY A 774 37.55 0.02 -24.73
C GLY A 774 36.07 -0.10 -24.33
N TRP A 775 35.76 -0.13 -23.02
CA TRP A 775 34.40 -0.36 -22.52
C TRP A 775 33.81 0.92 -21.92
N GLU A 776 33.47 1.88 -22.79
CA GLU A 776 33.10 3.25 -22.40
C GLU A 776 31.91 3.31 -21.43
N SER A 777 30.89 2.47 -21.61
CA SER A 777 29.72 2.41 -20.72
C SER A 777 30.07 1.99 -19.30
N LEU A 778 30.97 1.01 -19.13
CA LEU A 778 31.47 0.63 -17.80
C LEU A 778 32.41 1.69 -17.22
N LEU A 779 33.29 2.27 -18.05
CA LEU A 779 34.20 3.34 -17.62
C LEU A 779 33.43 4.59 -17.15
N TRP A 780 32.29 4.92 -17.76
CA TRP A 780 31.40 5.97 -17.27
C TRP A 780 30.85 5.65 -15.87
N VAL A 781 30.39 4.40 -15.65
CA VAL A 781 29.92 3.97 -14.33
C VAL A 781 31.01 4.06 -13.27
N VAL A 782 32.24 3.63 -13.59
CA VAL A 782 33.37 3.60 -12.63
C VAL A 782 33.99 4.98 -12.41
N ASN A 783 34.07 5.83 -13.42
CA ASN A 783 34.84 7.08 -13.36
C ASN A 783 33.98 8.35 -13.22
N GLN A 784 32.65 8.26 -13.37
CA GLN A 784 31.74 9.41 -13.18
C GLN A 784 30.66 9.08 -12.16
N LEU A 785 29.81 8.08 -12.43
CA LEU A 785 28.65 7.77 -11.57
C LEU A 785 29.06 7.37 -10.15
N LEU A 786 30.00 6.42 -10.00
CA LEU A 786 30.40 5.92 -8.68
C LEU A 786 31.10 7.01 -7.82
N PRO A 787 32.08 7.78 -8.32
CA PRO A 787 32.63 8.92 -7.59
C PRO A 787 31.58 9.96 -7.18
N GLN A 788 30.64 10.31 -8.08
CA GLN A 788 29.56 11.25 -7.79
C GLN A 788 28.63 10.74 -6.67
N LEU A 789 28.29 9.45 -6.68
CA LEU A 789 27.50 8.81 -5.61
C LEU A 789 28.23 8.82 -4.25
N ILE A 790 29.54 8.57 -4.22
CA ILE A 790 30.32 8.59 -2.96
C ILE A 790 30.49 10.02 -2.44
N ASP A 791 30.67 11.01 -3.33
CA ASP A 791 30.70 12.43 -3.00
C ASP A 791 29.36 12.95 -2.47
N ILE A 792 28.24 12.54 -3.08
CA ILE A 792 26.88 12.76 -2.55
C ILE A 792 26.75 12.19 -1.12
N VAL A 793 27.17 10.93 -0.90
CA VAL A 793 27.18 10.31 0.43
C VAL A 793 28.08 11.05 1.43
N GLY A 794 29.21 11.59 0.96
CA GLY A 794 30.13 12.44 1.75
C GLY A 794 29.56 13.80 2.18
N ARG A 795 28.33 14.15 1.76
CA ARG A 795 27.56 15.31 2.22
C ARG A 795 26.42 14.96 3.19
N ILE A 796 26.06 13.69 3.33
CA ILE A 796 24.92 13.27 4.18
C ILE A 796 25.33 13.30 5.66
N ASN A 797 24.51 13.97 6.47
CA ASN A 797 24.66 13.96 7.92
C ASN A 797 24.26 12.59 8.49
N VAL A 798 25.16 11.98 9.25
CA VAL A 798 25.02 10.61 9.79
C VAL A 798 23.91 10.48 10.84
N THR A 799 23.38 11.60 11.35
CA THR A 799 22.22 11.59 12.25
C THR A 799 20.90 11.24 11.55
N SER A 800 20.82 11.34 10.22
CA SER A 800 19.66 10.88 9.45
C SER A 800 19.78 9.37 9.18
N SER A 801 19.17 8.56 10.04
CA SER A 801 19.08 7.11 9.84
C SER A 801 18.32 6.77 8.55
N THR A 802 17.27 7.52 8.20
CA THR A 802 16.52 7.36 6.95
C THR A 802 17.43 7.43 5.72
N CYS A 803 18.28 8.47 5.65
CA CYS A 803 19.18 8.67 4.52
C CYS A 803 20.31 7.62 4.50
N VAL A 804 20.86 7.25 5.67
CA VAL A 804 21.85 6.18 5.78
C VAL A 804 21.27 4.86 5.26
N HIS A 805 20.09 4.45 5.75
CA HIS A 805 19.46 3.19 5.35
C HIS A 805 19.18 3.12 3.84
N GLU A 806 18.59 4.17 3.27
CA GLU A 806 18.19 4.17 1.87
C GLU A 806 19.39 4.23 0.90
N PHE A 807 20.48 4.94 1.25
CA PHE A 807 21.73 4.84 0.49
C PHE A 807 22.43 3.49 0.65
N SER A 808 22.41 2.88 1.84
CA SER A 808 22.92 1.51 2.04
C SER A 808 22.17 0.51 1.17
N ARG A 809 20.84 0.62 1.10
CA ARG A 809 19.95 -0.20 0.26
C ARG A 809 20.20 0.02 -1.23
N PHE A 810 20.42 1.27 -1.65
CA PHE A 810 20.82 1.61 -3.02
C PHE A 810 22.17 0.96 -3.39
N PHE A 811 23.20 1.15 -2.56
CA PHE A 811 24.53 0.58 -2.81
C PHE A 811 24.52 -0.96 -2.80
N TRP A 812 23.74 -1.59 -1.91
CA TRP A 812 23.55 -3.03 -1.92
C TRP A 812 22.92 -3.52 -3.23
N ARG A 813 21.83 -2.88 -3.70
CA ARG A 813 21.20 -3.23 -4.99
C ARG A 813 22.13 -2.98 -6.19
N PHE A 814 22.91 -1.90 -6.17
CA PHE A 814 23.91 -1.59 -7.19
C PHE A 814 25.01 -2.67 -7.25
N CYS A 815 25.63 -2.98 -6.12
CA CYS A 815 26.68 -3.99 -6.02
C CYS A 815 26.18 -5.40 -6.38
N ARG A 816 25.01 -5.83 -5.86
CA ARG A 816 24.38 -7.11 -6.25
C ARG A 816 24.13 -7.20 -7.75
N THR A 817 23.63 -6.12 -8.38
CA THR A 817 23.30 -6.13 -9.80
C THR A 817 24.55 -6.21 -10.67
N PHE A 818 25.57 -5.41 -10.39
CA PHE A 818 26.81 -5.44 -11.18
C PHE A 818 27.62 -6.73 -10.95
N GLY A 819 27.79 -7.20 -9.71
CA GLY A 819 28.40 -8.52 -9.41
C GLY A 819 29.56 -8.50 -8.40
N LYS A 820 30.00 -9.68 -7.92
CA LYS A 820 31.07 -9.82 -6.92
C LYS A 820 32.38 -9.20 -7.41
N ILE A 821 32.79 -9.55 -8.64
CA ILE A 821 34.07 -9.13 -9.21
C ILE A 821 34.12 -7.61 -9.40
N PHE A 822 33.05 -7.00 -9.92
CA PHE A 822 32.92 -5.55 -10.00
C PHE A 822 32.94 -4.88 -8.62
N THR A 823 32.20 -5.43 -7.65
CA THR A 823 32.15 -4.92 -6.27
C THR A 823 33.54 -4.94 -5.62
N ASN A 824 34.30 -6.04 -5.81
CA ASN A 824 35.64 -6.20 -5.26
C ASN A 824 36.71 -5.36 -5.99
N THR A 825 36.63 -5.22 -7.31
CA THR A 825 37.70 -4.59 -8.12
C THR A 825 37.45 -3.12 -8.47
N LYS A 826 36.24 -2.60 -8.27
CA LYS A 826 35.85 -1.21 -8.61
C LYS A 826 35.22 -0.48 -7.43
N VAL A 827 34.21 -1.07 -6.77
CA VAL A 827 33.46 -0.38 -5.70
C VAL A 827 34.25 -0.30 -4.40
N LYS A 828 34.70 -1.44 -3.85
CA LYS A 828 35.45 -1.46 -2.58
C LYS A 828 36.72 -0.58 -2.60
N PRO A 829 37.54 -0.56 -3.67
CA PRO A 829 38.74 0.28 -3.72
C PRO A 829 38.46 1.78 -3.65
N GLN A 830 37.45 2.31 -4.35
CA GLN A 830 37.17 3.76 -4.33
C GLN A 830 36.70 4.25 -2.95
N PHE A 831 35.86 3.47 -2.26
CA PHE A 831 35.54 3.75 -0.86
C PHE A 831 36.80 3.71 0.03
N GLN A 832 37.65 2.68 -0.11
CA GLN A 832 38.88 2.55 0.70
C GLN A 832 39.89 3.67 0.45
N GLU A 833 40.03 4.16 -0.78
CA GLU A 833 40.87 5.29 -1.14
C GLU A 833 40.37 6.58 -0.46
N ILE A 834 39.08 6.87 -0.59
CA ILE A 834 38.44 8.06 0.02
C ILE A 834 38.47 8.01 1.55
N LEU A 835 38.33 6.81 2.14
CA LEU A 835 38.41 6.62 3.60
C LEU A 835 39.86 6.79 4.11
N ARG A 836 40.86 6.18 3.44
CA ARG A 836 42.29 6.33 3.82
C ARG A 836 42.80 7.75 3.72
N LEU A 837 42.46 8.49 2.65
CA LEU A 837 42.83 9.90 2.49
C LEU A 837 42.28 10.80 3.62
N SER A 838 41.27 10.33 4.37
CA SER A 838 40.73 11.04 5.52
C SER A 838 41.44 10.73 6.85
N GLU A 839 42.13 9.58 6.98
CA GLU A 839 42.85 9.18 8.20
C GLU A 839 44.00 10.14 8.52
N GLU A 840 44.69 10.63 7.47
CA GLU A 840 45.74 11.66 7.58
C GLU A 840 45.21 13.06 7.96
N ASN A 841 43.89 13.27 7.93
CA ASN A 841 43.24 14.59 8.00
C ASN A 841 42.09 14.67 9.03
N VAL A 842 42.09 13.82 10.07
CA VAL A 842 41.06 13.85 11.13
C VAL A 842 41.35 14.98 12.14
N ASP A 843 41.01 16.22 11.76
CA ASP A 843 41.02 17.37 12.68
C ASP A 843 40.01 17.13 13.83
N ALA A 844 40.54 16.78 15.01
CA ALA A 844 39.80 16.39 16.20
C ALA A 844 38.77 17.45 16.69
N SER A 845 38.93 18.71 16.30
CA SER A 845 38.04 19.82 16.66
C SER A 845 36.93 20.10 15.65
N ALA A 846 37.02 19.59 14.41
CA ALA A 846 36.22 20.07 13.29
C ALA A 846 34.97 19.23 12.99
N GLY A 847 34.93 17.96 13.42
CA GLY A 847 33.83 17.02 13.13
C GLY A 847 33.61 16.68 11.64
N ASN A 848 34.44 17.22 10.74
CA ASN A 848 34.22 17.24 9.28
C ASN A 848 34.93 16.13 8.49
N GLY A 849 35.83 15.35 9.13
CA GLY A 849 36.54 14.24 8.49
C GLY A 849 35.56 13.15 8.00
N ILE A 850 35.84 12.47 6.89
CA ILE A 850 34.81 11.61 6.26
C ILE A 850 34.41 10.41 7.15
N LEU A 851 35.26 10.02 8.10
CA LEU A 851 34.99 8.96 9.08
C LEU A 851 33.84 9.30 10.06
N THR A 852 33.46 10.57 10.25
CA THR A 852 32.31 10.96 11.09
C THR A 852 30.99 11.00 10.33
N LYS A 853 31.01 10.75 9.01
CA LYS A 853 29.87 10.93 8.10
C LYS A 853 29.19 9.61 7.71
N ALA A 854 28.09 9.72 6.96
CA ALA A 854 27.32 8.59 6.44
C ALA A 854 28.12 7.62 5.55
N THR A 855 29.27 8.03 5.00
CA THR A 855 30.17 7.19 4.18
C THR A 855 30.57 5.89 4.88
N VAL A 856 30.84 5.93 6.19
CA VAL A 856 31.22 4.75 6.98
C VAL A 856 30.08 3.73 7.10
N PRO A 857 28.88 4.05 7.62
CA PRO A 857 27.78 3.09 7.69
C PRO A 857 27.31 2.63 6.32
N ILE A 858 27.30 3.48 5.29
CA ILE A 858 26.88 3.09 3.93
C ILE A 858 27.89 2.12 3.30
N TYR A 859 29.19 2.31 3.51
CA TYR A 859 30.20 1.33 3.08
C TYR A 859 30.07 0.01 3.83
N ALA A 860 29.97 0.06 5.16
CA ALA A 860 29.83 -1.12 6.01
C ALA A 860 28.58 -1.94 5.68
N THR A 861 27.41 -1.28 5.58
CA THR A 861 26.10 -1.95 5.54
C THR A 861 25.53 -2.12 4.13
N GLY A 862 25.97 -1.33 3.14
CA GLY A 862 25.56 -1.45 1.75
C GLY A 862 26.56 -2.20 0.86
N VAL A 863 27.88 -2.03 1.08
CA VAL A 863 28.92 -2.58 0.19
C VAL A 863 29.59 -3.84 0.76
N LEU A 864 30.02 -3.83 2.03
CA LEU A 864 30.75 -4.97 2.61
C LEU A 864 29.85 -6.18 2.89
N THR A 865 28.62 -5.96 3.36
CA THR A 865 27.56 -6.99 3.54
C THR A 865 27.06 -7.63 2.24
N CYS A 866 27.43 -7.10 1.07
CA CYS A 866 26.76 -7.39 -0.19
C CYS A 866 26.84 -8.88 -0.59
N TYR A 867 27.91 -9.61 -0.21
CA TYR A 867 28.09 -11.03 -0.52
C TYR A 867 28.23 -11.94 0.71
N ASN A 868 28.51 -11.39 1.89
CA ASN A 868 28.56 -12.10 3.18
C ASN A 868 29.47 -13.33 3.24
N GLN A 869 30.47 -13.42 2.36
CA GLN A 869 31.46 -14.50 2.37
C GLN A 869 32.47 -14.28 3.51
N GLU A 870 33.29 -15.29 3.80
CA GLU A 870 34.27 -15.20 4.89
C GLU A 870 35.29 -14.06 4.67
N GLU A 871 35.67 -13.82 3.41
CA GLU A 871 36.49 -12.67 2.98
C GLU A 871 35.81 -11.32 3.31
N ASP A 872 34.51 -11.19 2.97
CA ASP A 872 33.73 -9.99 3.24
C ASP A 872 33.59 -9.72 4.74
N ARG A 873 33.36 -10.79 5.52
CA ARG A 873 33.24 -10.73 6.98
C ARG A 873 34.54 -10.31 7.64
N LYS A 874 35.68 -10.88 7.23
CA LYS A 874 37.01 -10.47 7.71
C LYS A 874 37.33 -9.02 7.37
N LEU A 875 36.98 -8.58 6.16
CA LEU A 875 37.14 -7.18 5.74
C LEU A 875 36.23 -6.22 6.53
N LEU A 876 34.99 -6.61 6.84
CA LEU A 876 34.06 -5.83 7.66
C LEU A 876 34.51 -5.75 9.14
N VAL A 877 35.04 -6.84 9.70
CA VAL A 877 35.62 -6.84 11.05
C VAL A 877 36.78 -5.85 11.12
N GLY A 878 37.81 -6.03 10.27
CA GLY A 878 38.98 -5.15 10.25
C GLY A 878 38.60 -3.68 10.01
N PHE A 879 37.70 -3.39 9.06
CA PHE A 879 37.23 -2.03 8.81
C PHE A 879 36.55 -1.39 10.04
N LEU A 880 35.73 -2.13 10.78
CA LEU A 880 35.07 -1.60 11.98
C LEU A 880 36.04 -1.49 13.17
N GLU A 881 37.06 -2.36 13.27
CA GLU A 881 38.15 -2.27 14.24
C GLU A 881 39.02 -1.03 13.98
N ASP A 882 39.41 -0.79 12.72
CA ASP A 882 40.17 0.39 12.27
C ASP A 882 39.40 1.69 12.54
N VAL A 883 38.12 1.77 12.13
CA VAL A 883 37.26 2.94 12.36
C VAL A 883 37.05 3.19 13.86
N MET A 884 36.76 2.15 14.65
CA MET A 884 36.58 2.27 16.10
C MET A 884 37.86 2.79 16.77
N THR A 885 39.02 2.31 16.33
CA THR A 885 40.34 2.71 16.86
C THR A 885 40.64 4.16 16.49
N THR A 886 40.55 4.52 15.20
CA THR A 886 40.86 5.86 14.70
C THR A 886 39.95 6.94 15.28
N LEU A 887 38.62 6.72 15.34
CA LEU A 887 37.70 7.69 15.97
C LEU A 887 37.97 7.85 17.47
N SER A 888 38.28 6.75 18.18
CA SER A 888 38.55 6.81 19.62
C SER A 888 39.86 7.52 19.96
N LEU A 889 40.92 7.31 19.16
CA LEU A 889 42.24 7.92 19.38
C LEU A 889 42.30 9.38 18.91
N SER A 890 41.50 9.77 17.91
CA SER A 890 41.35 11.16 17.47
C SER A 890 40.34 11.97 18.30
N HIS A 891 39.67 11.35 19.28
CA HIS A 891 38.55 11.94 20.05
C HIS A 891 37.37 12.44 19.18
N ALA A 892 37.23 11.91 17.95
CA ALA A 892 36.19 12.32 17.02
C ALA A 892 34.79 11.80 17.41
N PRO A 893 33.70 12.44 16.94
CA PRO A 893 32.33 11.95 17.11
C PRO A 893 32.15 10.50 16.65
N LEU A 894 31.57 9.66 17.51
CA LEU A 894 31.40 8.22 17.29
C LEU A 894 30.16 7.87 16.44
N ASP A 895 29.38 8.85 16.00
CA ASP A 895 28.01 8.66 15.52
C ASP A 895 27.89 7.84 14.22
N SER A 896 28.94 7.85 13.39
CA SER A 896 29.10 6.96 12.24
C SER A 896 29.32 5.50 12.61
N LEU A 897 30.10 5.23 13.67
CA LEU A 897 30.26 3.89 14.24
C LEU A 897 28.94 3.43 14.88
N LYS A 898 28.25 4.31 15.62
CA LYS A 898 26.92 4.03 16.19
C LYS A 898 25.92 3.65 15.09
N ALA A 899 25.81 4.43 14.02
CA ALA A 899 24.93 4.15 12.89
C ALA A 899 25.26 2.81 12.23
N SER A 900 26.56 2.50 12.07
CA SER A 900 27.02 1.21 11.54
C SER A 900 26.59 0.04 12.42
N PHE A 901 26.73 0.18 13.75
CA PHE A 901 26.32 -0.83 14.72
C PHE A 901 24.80 -0.99 14.83
N VAL A 902 24.01 0.06 14.62
CA VAL A 902 22.55 0.00 14.61
C VAL A 902 22.03 -0.69 13.34
N GLU A 903 22.48 -0.28 12.16
CA GLU A 903 22.07 -0.90 10.88
C GLU A 903 22.49 -2.37 10.77
N LEU A 904 23.73 -2.71 11.18
CA LEU A 904 24.16 -4.11 11.23
C LEU A 904 23.47 -4.88 12.36
N GLY A 905 23.27 -4.25 13.53
CA GLY A 905 22.63 -4.86 14.71
C GLY A 905 21.16 -5.22 14.49
N ALA A 906 20.48 -4.56 13.55
CA ALA A 906 19.11 -4.90 13.14
C ALA A 906 18.98 -6.30 12.50
N ASN A 907 20.07 -6.90 12.02
CA ASN A 907 20.08 -8.24 11.42
C ASN A 907 20.91 -9.23 12.26
N PRO A 908 20.29 -10.28 12.84
CA PRO A 908 20.97 -11.27 13.68
C PRO A 908 22.18 -11.96 13.06
N VAL A 909 22.28 -12.01 11.72
CA VAL A 909 23.43 -12.59 10.99
C VAL A 909 24.76 -11.88 11.32
N TYR A 910 24.73 -10.64 11.79
CA TYR A 910 25.94 -9.87 12.15
C TYR A 910 26.21 -9.80 13.66
N HIS A 911 25.37 -10.38 14.52
CA HIS A 911 25.54 -10.24 15.98
C HIS A 911 26.88 -10.78 16.48
N GLU A 912 27.28 -11.99 16.05
CA GLU A 912 28.61 -12.54 16.41
C GLU A 912 29.78 -11.75 15.81
N LEU A 913 29.58 -11.14 14.62
CA LEU A 913 30.59 -10.32 13.96
C LEU A 913 30.83 -9.03 14.74
N LEU A 914 29.76 -8.31 15.11
CA LEU A 914 29.84 -7.10 15.94
C LEU A 914 30.42 -7.42 17.32
N LEU A 915 30.05 -8.53 17.95
CA LEU A 915 30.65 -8.98 19.21
C LEU A 915 32.15 -9.30 19.08
N THR A 916 32.61 -9.72 17.90
CA THR A 916 34.05 -9.94 17.62
C THR A 916 34.81 -8.61 17.55
N VAL A 917 34.28 -7.63 16.81
CA VAL A 917 34.83 -6.25 16.76
C VAL A 917 34.90 -5.62 18.16
N LEU A 918 33.86 -5.79 18.98
CA LEU A 918 33.88 -5.28 20.35
C LEU A 918 34.86 -6.02 21.25
N TRP A 919 35.13 -7.30 21.00
CA TRP A 919 36.16 -8.04 21.74
C TRP A 919 37.58 -7.53 21.45
N TYR A 920 37.90 -7.18 20.20
CA TYR A 920 39.13 -6.44 19.88
C TYR A 920 39.22 -5.15 20.71
N GLY A 921 38.13 -4.37 20.73
CA GLY A 921 38.04 -3.14 21.50
C GLY A 921 38.20 -3.33 23.01
N VAL A 922 37.75 -4.46 23.57
CA VAL A 922 37.88 -4.84 25.00
C VAL A 922 39.34 -5.07 25.40
N VAL A 923 40.13 -5.75 24.54
CA VAL A 923 41.52 -6.11 24.84
C VAL A 923 42.54 -5.07 24.36
N HIS A 924 42.09 -3.97 23.75
CA HIS A 924 42.95 -2.94 23.18
C HIS A 924 43.77 -2.18 24.24
N THR A 925 45.00 -1.77 23.90
CA THR A 925 45.96 -1.15 24.84
C THR A 925 45.56 0.25 25.31
N SER A 926 44.91 1.04 24.44
CA SER A 926 44.39 2.37 24.79
C SER A 926 43.03 2.29 25.49
N ALA A 927 42.93 2.92 26.66
CA ALA A 927 41.70 3.09 27.42
C ALA A 927 40.57 3.77 26.62
N LEU A 928 40.89 4.67 25.68
CA LEU A 928 39.89 5.36 24.87
C LEU A 928 39.09 4.39 23.99
N VAL A 929 39.77 3.40 23.38
CA VAL A 929 39.13 2.36 22.56
C VAL A 929 38.28 1.43 23.43
N ARG A 930 38.77 1.07 24.63
CA ARG A 930 38.02 0.27 25.62
C ARG A 930 36.75 0.97 26.11
N CYS A 931 36.81 2.29 26.35
CA CYS A 931 35.63 3.13 26.62
C CYS A 931 34.63 3.13 25.46
N THR A 932 35.10 3.20 24.21
CA THR A 932 34.23 3.11 23.03
C THR A 932 33.57 1.75 22.90
N ALA A 933 34.33 0.65 23.10
CA ALA A 933 33.78 -0.70 23.07
C ALA A 933 32.68 -0.90 24.12
N ALA A 934 32.90 -0.43 25.36
CA ALA A 934 31.90 -0.42 26.43
C ALA A 934 30.60 0.30 26.03
N ARG A 935 30.73 1.47 25.38
CA ARG A 935 29.59 2.26 24.87
C ARG A 935 28.87 1.60 23.69
N MET A 936 29.57 0.87 22.82
CA MET A 936 28.93 0.16 21.70
C MET A 936 28.15 -1.08 22.17
N PHE A 937 28.55 -1.73 23.27
CA PHE A 937 27.73 -2.79 23.89
C PHE A 937 26.35 -2.28 24.33
N GLU A 938 26.23 -1.03 24.79
CA GLU A 938 24.94 -0.44 25.16
C GLU A 938 23.91 -0.47 24.01
N LEU A 939 24.37 -0.16 22.79
CA LEU A 939 23.53 -0.20 21.59
C LEU A 939 23.17 -1.64 21.19
N LEU A 940 24.16 -2.53 21.23
CA LEU A 940 24.04 -3.89 20.69
C LEU A 940 23.18 -4.81 21.57
N VAL A 941 23.21 -4.65 22.90
CA VAL A 941 22.46 -5.49 23.86
C VAL A 941 20.94 -5.51 23.59
N LYS A 942 20.37 -4.45 23.01
CA LYS A 942 18.91 -4.41 22.74
C LYS A 942 18.46 -5.35 21.63
N GLY A 943 19.35 -5.74 20.71
CA GLY A 943 19.04 -6.67 19.60
C GLY A 943 19.52 -8.10 19.81
N VAL A 944 20.57 -8.31 20.63
CA VAL A 944 21.24 -9.62 20.76
C VAL A 944 20.46 -10.59 21.67
N ASN A 945 20.38 -11.85 21.24
CA ASN A 945 19.75 -12.94 22.01
C ASN A 945 20.40 -13.11 23.39
N GLU A 946 19.58 -13.29 24.44
CA GLU A 946 20.03 -13.44 25.84
C GLU A 946 21.18 -14.46 26.02
N THR A 947 21.22 -15.54 25.22
CA THR A 947 22.31 -16.55 25.29
C THR A 947 23.67 -15.97 24.88
N LEU A 948 23.73 -15.16 23.83
CA LEU A 948 24.94 -14.44 23.41
C LEU A 948 25.28 -13.30 24.39
N VAL A 949 24.27 -12.65 25.00
CA VAL A 949 24.51 -11.69 26.09
C VAL A 949 25.18 -12.38 27.28
N ALA A 950 24.72 -13.57 27.65
CA ALA A 950 25.28 -14.36 28.75
C ALA A 950 26.67 -14.95 28.46
N GLN A 951 26.93 -15.38 27.23
CA GLN A 951 28.18 -16.07 26.83
C GLN A 951 29.30 -15.12 26.36
N ARG A 952 28.95 -13.96 25.77
CA ARG A 952 29.93 -13.02 25.18
C ARG A 952 29.92 -11.65 25.85
N VAL A 953 28.75 -11.02 25.97
CA VAL A 953 28.65 -9.61 26.44
C VAL A 953 28.99 -9.47 27.91
N VAL A 954 28.35 -10.22 28.81
CA VAL A 954 28.58 -10.09 30.26
C VAL A 954 30.02 -10.41 30.66
N PRO A 955 30.69 -11.46 30.14
CA PRO A 955 32.12 -11.67 30.36
C PRO A 955 33.02 -10.52 29.89
N ALA A 956 32.71 -9.90 28.74
CA ALA A 956 33.44 -8.74 28.24
C ALA A 956 33.23 -7.50 29.13
N LEU A 957 31.99 -7.22 29.54
CA LEU A 957 31.68 -6.12 30.45
C LEU A 957 32.28 -6.31 31.85
N ILE A 958 32.35 -7.54 32.38
CA ILE A 958 33.02 -7.85 33.66
C ILE A 958 34.55 -7.66 33.56
N THR A 959 35.12 -7.90 32.38
CA THR A 959 36.54 -7.62 32.11
C THR A 959 36.79 -6.11 32.13
N LEU A 960 35.92 -5.32 31.49
CA LEU A 960 35.98 -3.85 31.46
C LEU A 960 35.58 -3.16 32.78
N SER A 961 34.74 -3.78 33.63
CA SER A 961 34.42 -3.25 34.96
C SER A 961 35.58 -3.42 35.95
N SER A 962 36.51 -4.32 35.66
CA SER A 962 37.72 -4.60 36.43
C SER A 962 38.96 -3.83 35.94
N ASP A 963 38.79 -2.96 34.93
CA ASP A 963 39.87 -2.27 34.21
C ASP A 963 40.74 -1.37 35.13
N PRO A 964 42.06 -1.20 34.91
CA PRO A 964 42.85 -0.21 35.66
C PRO A 964 42.28 1.22 35.58
N GLU A 965 41.65 1.63 34.48
CA GLU A 965 41.15 2.99 34.27
C GLU A 965 39.69 3.15 34.72
N ILE A 966 39.45 4.08 35.65
CA ILE A 966 38.11 4.40 36.17
C ILE A 966 37.16 4.87 35.06
N SER A 967 37.69 5.52 34.02
CA SER A 967 36.93 5.94 32.83
C SER A 967 36.31 4.76 32.06
N VAL A 968 37.04 3.64 31.96
CA VAL A 968 36.58 2.40 31.32
C VAL A 968 35.52 1.72 32.20
N ARG A 969 35.74 1.67 33.52
CA ARG A 969 34.74 1.14 34.48
C ARG A 969 33.40 1.88 34.36
N ILE A 970 33.43 3.22 34.38
CA ILE A 970 32.23 4.07 34.21
C ILE A 970 31.52 3.75 32.89
N ALA A 971 32.26 3.61 31.79
CA ALA A 971 31.69 3.35 30.47
C ALA A 971 30.93 2.00 30.34
N THR A 972 31.11 1.05 31.27
CA THR A 972 30.37 -0.23 31.29
C THR A 972 28.94 -0.09 31.84
N ILE A 973 28.68 0.94 32.65
CA ILE A 973 27.47 1.06 33.47
C ILE A 973 26.20 1.21 32.60
N PRO A 974 26.18 2.02 31.53
CA PRO A 974 25.02 2.11 30.64
C PRO A 974 24.71 0.78 29.93
N ALA A 975 25.73 -0.02 29.59
CA ALA A 975 25.54 -1.35 29.01
C ALA A 975 24.96 -2.34 30.02
N PHE A 976 25.44 -2.34 31.27
CA PHE A 976 24.82 -3.12 32.36
C PHE A 976 23.36 -2.69 32.63
N GLY A 977 23.08 -1.39 32.61
CA GLY A 977 21.71 -0.87 32.70
C GLY A 977 20.82 -1.32 31.54
N THR A 978 21.34 -1.40 30.32
CA THR A 978 20.59 -1.94 29.18
C THR A 978 20.31 -3.44 29.34
N ILE A 979 21.22 -4.23 29.91
CA ILE A 979 20.94 -5.64 30.25
C ILE A 979 19.82 -5.73 31.30
N MET A 980 19.80 -4.82 32.28
CA MET A 980 18.73 -4.70 33.29
C MET A 980 17.37 -4.29 32.70
N GLU A 981 17.35 -3.66 31.51
CA GLU A 981 16.15 -3.27 30.75
C GLU A 981 15.63 -4.36 29.79
N THR A 982 16.49 -5.27 29.33
CA THR A 982 16.14 -6.23 28.26
C THR A 982 16.19 -7.70 28.63
N VAL A 983 16.97 -8.12 29.63
CA VAL A 983 17.15 -9.55 29.97
C VAL A 983 16.26 -9.95 31.14
N THR A 984 15.63 -11.13 30.99
CA THR A 984 14.72 -11.72 31.99
C THR A 984 15.37 -12.83 32.83
N GLN A 985 16.52 -13.35 32.39
CA GLN A 985 17.23 -14.44 33.05
C GLN A 985 17.82 -14.01 34.40
N LYS A 986 17.22 -14.52 35.49
CA LYS A 986 17.60 -14.21 36.88
C LYS A 986 19.07 -14.44 37.19
N GLU A 987 19.68 -15.51 36.67
CA GLU A 987 21.11 -15.77 36.86
C GLU A 987 22.00 -14.69 36.22
N LEU A 988 21.58 -14.11 35.10
CA LEU A 988 22.34 -13.04 34.45
C LEU A 988 22.12 -11.71 35.16
N LEU A 989 20.87 -11.43 35.57
CA LEU A 989 20.54 -10.27 36.38
C LEU A 989 21.31 -10.27 37.71
N GLU A 990 21.38 -11.38 38.46
CA GLU A 990 22.17 -11.44 39.71
C GLU A 990 23.67 -11.21 39.46
N ARG A 991 24.24 -11.63 38.31
CA ARG A 991 25.63 -11.27 37.95
C ARG A 991 25.81 -9.78 37.72
N VAL A 992 24.87 -9.14 36.99
CA VAL A 992 24.87 -7.69 36.76
C VAL A 992 24.69 -6.92 38.08
N LYS A 993 23.80 -7.39 38.96
CA LYS A 993 23.56 -6.85 40.31
C LYS A 993 24.81 -6.91 41.19
N MET A 994 25.50 -8.06 41.24
CA MET A 994 26.77 -8.17 41.96
C MET A 994 27.83 -7.21 41.42
N GLN A 995 27.92 -7.05 40.09
CA GLN A 995 28.88 -6.14 39.49
C GLN A 995 28.56 -4.67 39.78
N LEU A 996 27.29 -4.26 39.67
CA LEU A 996 26.85 -2.91 40.04
C LEU A 996 26.96 -2.63 41.56
N ALA A 997 26.75 -3.65 42.41
CA ALA A 997 26.96 -3.53 43.85
C ALA A 997 28.44 -3.24 44.18
N SER A 998 29.38 -3.89 43.49
CA SER A 998 30.82 -3.63 43.67
C SER A 998 31.22 -2.17 43.39
N PHE A 999 30.54 -1.49 42.46
CA PHE A 999 30.75 -0.05 42.21
C PHE A 999 30.18 0.88 43.29
N LEU A 1000 29.25 0.39 44.13
CA LEU A 1000 28.52 1.17 45.14
C LEU A 1000 28.96 0.87 46.58
N GLU A 1001 29.55 -0.30 46.83
CA GLU A 1001 29.88 -0.77 48.17
C GLU A 1001 31.40 -0.84 48.45
N ASP A 1002 32.26 -0.80 47.41
CA ASP A 1002 33.72 -0.71 47.57
C ASP A 1002 34.15 0.71 48.03
N PRO A 1003 34.86 0.86 49.17
CA PRO A 1003 35.37 2.14 49.64
C PRO A 1003 36.21 2.93 48.63
N GLN A 1004 36.85 2.29 47.65
CA GLN A 1004 37.63 2.96 46.60
C GLN A 1004 36.78 3.93 45.76
N TYR A 1005 35.46 3.74 45.68
CA TYR A 1005 34.58 4.52 44.82
C TYR A 1005 33.81 5.65 45.52
N GLN A 1006 33.87 5.77 46.86
CA GLN A 1006 32.99 6.68 47.61
C GLN A 1006 33.13 8.18 47.23
N ASP A 1007 34.31 8.61 46.76
CA ASP A 1007 34.56 9.98 46.27
C ASP A 1007 34.40 10.15 44.73
N GLN A 1008 34.10 9.07 44.00
CA GLN A 1008 34.09 9.05 42.53
C GLN A 1008 32.79 9.63 41.95
N HIS A 1009 32.68 10.96 42.03
CA HIS A 1009 31.54 11.75 41.55
C HIS A 1009 31.01 11.32 40.17
N SER A 1010 31.88 11.17 39.16
CA SER A 1010 31.47 10.78 37.80
C SER A 1010 30.88 9.37 37.71
N LEU A 1011 31.30 8.45 38.60
CA LEU A 1011 30.74 7.10 38.70
C LEU A 1011 29.31 7.17 39.26
N HIS A 1012 29.11 7.92 40.35
CA HIS A 1012 27.80 8.11 40.95
C HIS A 1012 26.80 8.78 39.98
N MET A 1013 27.24 9.80 39.23
CA MET A 1013 26.40 10.42 38.20
C MET A 1013 25.95 9.41 37.13
N GLU A 1014 26.84 8.56 36.64
CA GLU A 1014 26.51 7.56 35.60
C GLU A 1014 25.58 6.47 36.13
N ILE A 1015 25.76 6.02 37.37
CA ILE A 1015 24.85 5.07 38.02
C ILE A 1015 23.46 5.68 38.19
N ILE A 1016 23.36 6.91 38.71
CA ILE A 1016 22.06 7.57 38.92
C ILE A 1016 21.34 7.82 37.58
N ARG A 1017 22.06 8.31 36.57
CA ARG A 1017 21.51 8.51 35.21
C ARG A 1017 21.04 7.20 34.59
N THR A 1018 21.81 6.13 34.74
CA THR A 1018 21.46 4.80 34.26
C THR A 1018 20.22 4.28 34.99
N PHE A 1019 20.21 4.31 36.32
CA PHE A 1019 19.06 3.88 37.14
C PHE A 1019 17.78 4.67 36.85
N GLY A 1020 17.89 5.98 36.57
CA GLY A 1020 16.77 6.80 36.08
C GLY A 1020 16.29 6.38 34.70
N ARG A 1021 17.22 6.15 33.75
CA ARG A 1021 16.91 5.75 32.36
C ARG A 1021 16.24 4.37 32.27
N VAL A 1022 16.75 3.37 33.00
CA VAL A 1022 16.32 1.96 32.84
C VAL A 1022 15.45 1.42 33.97
N GLY A 1023 15.49 2.03 35.16
CA GLY A 1023 14.70 1.60 36.31
C GLY A 1023 13.18 1.48 36.06
N PRO A 1024 12.53 2.35 35.25
CA PRO A 1024 11.12 2.19 34.91
C PRO A 1024 10.78 0.95 34.06
N ASN A 1025 11.73 0.46 33.26
CA ASN A 1025 11.57 -0.70 32.36
C ASN A 1025 12.16 -2.00 32.94
N ALA A 1026 12.89 -1.93 34.06
CA ALA A 1026 13.56 -3.07 34.67
C ALA A 1026 12.62 -4.07 35.34
N GLU A 1027 13.11 -5.29 35.57
CA GLU A 1027 12.39 -6.33 36.31
C GLU A 1027 12.00 -5.79 37.72
N PRO A 1028 10.72 -5.87 38.14
CA PRO A 1028 10.27 -5.12 39.32
C PRO A 1028 10.97 -5.47 40.63
N ARG A 1029 11.44 -6.71 40.81
CA ARG A 1029 12.19 -7.10 42.01
C ARG A 1029 13.60 -6.52 41.96
N PHE A 1030 14.27 -6.56 40.80
CA PHE A 1030 15.55 -5.88 40.61
C PHE A 1030 15.44 -4.38 40.92
N ARG A 1031 14.39 -3.72 40.44
CA ARG A 1031 14.13 -2.31 40.71
C ARG A 1031 13.91 -2.05 42.21
N ASP A 1032 13.07 -2.84 42.86
CA ASP A 1032 12.62 -2.60 44.24
C ASP A 1032 13.63 -3.09 45.29
N ASP A 1033 14.30 -4.23 45.06
CA ASP A 1033 15.30 -4.84 45.96
C ASP A 1033 16.70 -4.22 45.81
N PHE A 1034 17.01 -3.59 44.66
CA PHE A 1034 18.35 -3.07 44.37
C PHE A 1034 18.41 -1.61 43.91
N VAL A 1035 17.64 -1.19 42.91
CA VAL A 1035 17.74 0.19 42.37
C VAL A 1035 17.26 1.23 43.38
N LEU A 1036 16.04 1.08 43.92
CA LEU A 1036 15.47 2.06 44.85
C LEU A 1036 16.23 2.20 46.18
N PRO A 1037 16.72 1.11 46.82
CA PRO A 1037 17.58 1.21 47.99
C PRO A 1037 18.89 1.96 47.74
N HIS A 1038 19.51 1.79 46.56
CA HIS A 1038 20.77 2.47 46.24
C HIS A 1038 20.58 3.93 45.84
N LEU A 1039 19.48 4.30 45.17
CA LEU A 1039 19.13 5.71 44.97
C LEU A 1039 18.88 6.43 46.31
N HIS A 1040 18.26 5.78 47.29
CA HIS A 1040 18.13 6.33 48.66
C HIS A 1040 19.50 6.48 49.33
N LYS A 1041 20.38 5.46 49.31
CA LYS A 1041 21.76 5.56 49.83
C LYS A 1041 22.51 6.76 49.22
N LEU A 1042 22.42 6.94 47.90
CA LEU A 1042 23.11 8.00 47.16
C LEU A 1042 22.53 9.39 47.46
N ALA A 1043 21.20 9.53 47.58
CA ALA A 1043 20.57 10.78 48.00
C ALA A 1043 21.02 11.18 49.42
N LEU A 1044 20.94 10.26 50.38
CA LEU A 1044 21.37 10.49 51.76
C LEU A 1044 22.86 10.87 51.86
N ALA A 1045 23.72 10.28 51.03
CA ALA A 1045 25.12 10.66 50.93
C ALA A 1045 25.29 12.08 50.36
N ASN A 1046 24.47 12.50 49.39
CA ASN A 1046 24.55 13.81 48.76
C ASN A 1046 24.21 14.96 49.73
N ASN A 1047 23.28 14.76 50.67
CA ASN A 1047 23.03 15.72 51.76
C ASN A 1047 24.27 16.01 52.63
N SER A 1048 25.29 15.14 52.62
CA SER A 1048 26.58 15.33 53.31
C SER A 1048 27.70 15.88 52.43
N GLN A 1049 27.44 16.13 51.14
CA GLN A 1049 28.43 16.62 50.17
C GLN A 1049 28.79 18.08 50.46
N SER A 1050 30.06 18.32 50.80
CA SER A 1050 30.58 19.65 51.13
C SER A 1050 30.88 20.53 49.90
N VAL A 1051 31.02 19.93 48.72
CA VAL A 1051 31.24 20.65 47.46
C VAL A 1051 29.92 20.93 46.78
N GLU A 1052 29.45 22.18 46.89
CA GLU A 1052 28.14 22.65 46.40
C GLU A 1052 27.86 22.29 44.92
N SER A 1053 28.84 22.44 44.02
CA SER A 1053 28.69 22.05 42.61
C SER A 1053 28.45 20.55 42.43
N LYS A 1054 29.22 19.69 43.12
CA LYS A 1054 28.99 18.24 43.09
C LYS A 1054 27.63 17.87 43.67
N ARG A 1055 27.18 18.61 44.69
CA ARG A 1055 25.89 18.39 45.38
C ARG A 1055 24.72 18.72 44.45
N ILE A 1056 24.74 19.85 43.74
CA ILE A 1056 23.69 20.20 42.77
C ILE A 1056 23.71 19.28 41.53
N ASP A 1057 24.89 18.93 41.01
CA ASP A 1057 25.03 18.04 39.86
C ASP A 1057 24.43 16.64 40.15
N ILE A 1058 24.66 16.08 41.34
CA ILE A 1058 24.04 14.83 41.77
C ILE A 1058 22.54 15.02 42.06
N ALA A 1059 22.13 16.10 42.72
CA ALA A 1059 20.73 16.36 43.04
C ALA A 1059 19.85 16.46 41.78
N ILE A 1060 20.34 17.10 40.70
CA ILE A 1060 19.62 17.18 39.41
C ILE A 1060 19.42 15.78 38.81
N HIS A 1061 20.48 14.94 38.77
CA HIS A 1061 20.36 13.58 38.24
C HIS A 1061 19.45 12.69 39.11
N LEU A 1062 19.48 12.88 40.44
CA LEU A 1062 18.54 12.21 41.35
C LEU A 1062 17.10 12.66 41.09
N PHE A 1063 16.86 13.95 40.87
CA PHE A 1063 15.54 14.47 40.51
C PHE A 1063 15.00 13.83 39.23
N GLU A 1064 15.79 13.75 38.17
CA GLU A 1064 15.38 13.07 36.93
C GLU A 1064 15.08 11.58 37.16
N ALA A 1065 15.91 10.88 37.95
CA ALA A 1065 15.69 9.48 38.28
C ALA A 1065 14.41 9.23 39.12
N TYR A 1066 14.21 9.98 40.21
CA TYR A 1066 12.99 9.88 41.03
C TYR A 1066 11.74 10.31 40.24
N SER A 1067 11.86 11.26 39.32
CA SER A 1067 10.76 11.69 38.44
C SER A 1067 10.35 10.58 37.47
N ALA A 1068 11.31 9.95 36.78
CA ALA A 1068 11.03 8.81 35.91
C ALA A 1068 10.45 7.60 36.67
N LEU A 1069 11.00 7.30 37.85
CA LEU A 1069 10.55 6.19 38.69
C LEU A 1069 9.19 6.44 39.34
N SER A 1070 8.74 7.68 39.51
CA SER A 1070 7.41 8.01 40.07
C SER A 1070 6.25 7.39 39.28
N CYS A 1071 6.42 7.22 37.98
CA CYS A 1071 5.42 6.60 37.10
C CYS A 1071 5.30 5.07 37.30
N CYS A 1072 6.16 4.44 38.11
CA CYS A 1072 6.15 3.01 38.37
C CYS A 1072 5.06 2.56 39.34
N PHE A 1073 4.78 1.25 39.34
CA PHE A 1073 4.06 0.59 40.42
C PHE A 1073 5.08 0.09 41.46
N ILE A 1074 5.24 0.84 42.55
CA ILE A 1074 6.14 0.53 43.69
C ILE A 1074 5.29 -0.06 44.84
N SER A 1075 5.82 -1.01 45.60
CA SER A 1075 5.13 -1.57 46.77
C SER A 1075 5.12 -0.61 47.96
N GLU A 1076 4.17 -0.76 48.89
CA GLU A 1076 4.06 0.11 50.08
C GLU A 1076 5.31 0.02 50.98
N GLU A 1077 5.84 -1.18 51.19
CA GLU A 1077 7.07 -1.42 51.96
C GLU A 1077 8.27 -0.68 51.35
N VAL A 1078 8.44 -0.76 50.03
CA VAL A 1078 9.56 -0.11 49.31
C VAL A 1078 9.34 1.41 49.19
N MET A 1079 8.07 1.85 49.11
CA MET A 1079 7.68 3.25 49.19
C MET A 1079 8.13 3.87 50.52
N VAL A 1080 7.81 3.22 51.64
CA VAL A 1080 8.13 3.69 53.00
C VAL A 1080 9.62 3.55 53.34
N ASN A 1081 10.28 2.45 52.95
CA ASN A 1081 11.66 2.17 53.33
C ASN A 1081 12.72 2.86 52.44
N HIS A 1082 12.39 3.15 51.17
CA HIS A 1082 13.38 3.63 50.19
C HIS A 1082 12.91 4.84 49.36
N PHE A 1083 11.72 4.79 48.77
CA PHE A 1083 11.31 5.85 47.83
C PHE A 1083 11.04 7.20 48.53
N LEU A 1084 10.17 7.21 49.54
CA LEU A 1084 9.80 8.41 50.29
C LEU A 1084 10.96 8.99 51.13
N PRO A 1085 11.80 8.18 51.82
CA PRO A 1085 13.02 8.68 52.44
C PRO A 1085 14.00 9.32 51.44
N GLY A 1086 14.20 8.73 50.27
CA GLY A 1086 15.04 9.27 49.22
C GLY A 1086 14.52 10.60 48.65
N LEU A 1087 13.22 10.71 48.42
CA LEU A 1087 12.58 11.98 48.05
C LEU A 1087 12.78 13.06 49.12
N ARG A 1088 12.68 12.72 50.41
CA ARG A 1088 12.91 13.66 51.53
C ARG A 1088 14.37 14.12 51.63
N CYS A 1089 15.33 13.23 51.38
CA CYS A 1089 16.76 13.59 51.27
C CYS A 1089 16.97 14.62 50.14
N LEU A 1090 16.46 14.30 48.95
CA LEU A 1090 16.54 15.15 47.77
C LEU A 1090 15.80 16.50 47.94
N HIS A 1091 14.69 16.53 48.68
CA HIS A 1091 13.97 17.77 49.00
C HIS A 1091 14.81 18.72 49.86
N ALA A 1092 15.57 18.20 50.83
CA ALA A 1092 16.46 19.00 51.67
C ALA A 1092 17.72 19.49 50.92
N ASP A 1093 18.06 18.87 49.79
CA ASP A 1093 19.02 19.43 48.82
C ASP A 1093 18.36 20.54 47.98
N MET A 1094 17.20 20.29 47.38
CA MET A 1094 16.53 21.25 46.48
C MET A 1094 15.98 22.49 47.19
N GLU A 1095 15.60 22.41 48.47
CA GLU A 1095 15.25 23.59 49.30
C GLU A 1095 16.39 24.63 49.34
N GLN A 1096 17.65 24.17 49.25
CA GLN A 1096 18.85 25.02 49.28
C GLN A 1096 19.36 25.36 47.87
N LEU A 1097 19.07 24.53 46.87
CA LEU A 1097 19.72 24.56 45.55
C LEU A 1097 18.78 24.94 44.38
N SER A 1098 17.50 24.62 44.44
CA SER A 1098 16.53 24.96 43.38
C SER A 1098 15.06 24.95 43.88
N PRO A 1099 14.50 26.12 44.24
CA PRO A 1099 13.11 26.23 44.69
C PRO A 1099 12.05 25.77 43.68
N GLU A 1100 12.36 25.74 42.38
CA GLU A 1100 11.41 25.26 41.36
C GLU A 1100 11.25 23.73 41.39
N HIS A 1101 12.31 23.01 41.74
CA HIS A 1101 12.33 21.56 41.90
C HIS A 1101 11.78 21.13 43.28
N GLU A 1102 12.04 21.92 44.33
CA GLU A 1102 11.47 21.73 45.67
C GLU A 1102 9.94 21.60 45.62
N VAL A 1103 9.24 22.52 44.94
CA VAL A 1103 7.77 22.52 44.87
C VAL A 1103 7.21 21.25 44.20
N ILE A 1104 7.97 20.67 43.25
CA ILE A 1104 7.60 19.40 42.60
C ILE A 1104 7.82 18.22 43.55
N LEU A 1105 8.98 18.17 44.23
CA LEU A 1105 9.28 17.12 45.21
C LEU A 1105 8.32 17.16 46.40
N GLY A 1106 8.01 18.34 46.93
CA GLY A 1106 7.03 18.53 48.00
C GLY A 1106 5.58 18.21 47.58
N SER A 1107 5.31 18.10 46.27
CA SER A 1107 4.05 17.57 45.74
C SER A 1107 4.10 16.04 45.62
N MET A 1108 5.21 15.48 45.12
CA MET A 1108 5.43 14.03 45.02
C MET A 1108 5.45 13.34 46.40
N ILE A 1109 6.08 13.97 47.40
CA ILE A 1109 6.12 13.50 48.80
C ILE A 1109 4.70 13.38 49.36
N LYS A 1110 3.87 14.42 49.21
CA LYS A 1110 2.48 14.41 49.68
C LYS A 1110 1.65 13.33 49.00
N GLU A 1111 1.84 13.09 47.70
CA GLU A 1111 1.10 12.03 47.02
C GLU A 1111 1.55 10.63 47.47
N CYS A 1112 2.84 10.42 47.72
CA CYS A 1112 3.36 9.19 48.33
C CYS A 1112 2.80 8.97 49.75
N GLU A 1113 2.71 10.02 50.56
CA GLU A 1113 2.14 9.97 51.92
C GLU A 1113 0.64 9.64 51.88
N ILE A 1114 -0.14 10.33 51.05
CA ILE A 1114 -1.58 10.08 50.82
C ILE A 1114 -1.83 8.62 50.35
N LYS A 1115 -0.91 8.00 49.62
CA LYS A 1115 -1.01 6.60 49.19
C LYS A 1115 -0.82 5.59 50.32
N VAL A 1116 0.14 5.84 51.20
CA VAL A 1116 0.37 5.02 52.40
C VAL A 1116 -0.81 5.16 53.36
N GLU A 1117 -1.31 6.39 53.56
CA GLU A 1117 -2.44 6.65 54.45
C GLU A 1117 -3.76 6.03 53.95
N ASN A 1118 -4.10 6.18 52.66
CA ASN A 1118 -5.40 5.73 52.13
C ASN A 1118 -5.60 4.21 52.10
N ARG A 1119 -4.53 3.40 52.13
CA ARG A 1119 -4.65 1.93 52.12
C ARG A 1119 -4.87 1.30 53.49
N GLY A 1120 -4.68 2.02 54.59
CA GLY A 1120 -4.97 1.52 55.94
C GLY A 1120 -6.45 1.20 56.23
N ILE A 1121 -7.36 1.43 55.27
CA ILE A 1121 -8.82 1.30 55.42
C ILE A 1121 -9.44 0.37 54.34
N SER A 1122 -8.68 -0.13 53.35
CA SER A 1122 -9.24 -0.98 52.27
C SER A 1122 -8.30 -2.08 51.77
N ASP A 1123 -8.89 -3.25 51.48
CA ASP A 1123 -8.18 -4.53 51.31
C ASP A 1123 -7.12 -4.58 50.20
N ALA A 1124 -6.20 -5.52 50.37
CA ALA A 1124 -4.96 -5.64 49.62
C ALA A 1124 -5.12 -6.26 48.22
N GLN A 1125 -5.41 -5.42 47.22
CA GLN A 1125 -5.12 -5.70 45.80
C GLN A 1125 -5.00 -4.40 44.98
N GLY A 1126 -3.96 -4.31 44.14
CA GLY A 1126 -3.73 -3.21 43.19
C GLY A 1126 -2.83 -2.07 43.68
N SER A 1127 -1.56 -2.07 43.28
CA SER A 1127 -0.68 -0.90 43.36
C SER A 1127 -1.04 0.10 42.26
N ILE A 1128 -0.93 1.41 42.55
CA ILE A 1128 -1.37 2.51 41.66
C ILE A 1128 -0.21 3.49 41.46
N SER A 1129 0.10 3.82 40.20
CA SER A 1129 1.18 4.74 39.79
C SER A 1129 0.91 6.19 40.21
N ILE A 1130 1.95 7.01 40.44
CA ILE A 1130 1.80 8.40 40.90
C ILE A 1130 1.04 9.24 39.86
N ALA A 1131 1.41 9.13 38.59
CA ALA A 1131 0.70 9.77 37.47
C ALA A 1131 -0.76 9.27 37.23
N SER A 1132 -1.29 8.35 38.03
CA SER A 1132 -2.70 7.89 37.96
C SER A 1132 -3.59 8.34 39.12
N SER A 1133 -3.05 8.93 40.19
CA SER A 1133 -3.81 9.33 41.39
C SER A 1133 -4.28 10.78 41.38
N LEU A 1134 -3.81 11.58 40.42
CA LEU A 1134 -4.20 12.98 40.24
C LEU A 1134 -5.67 13.07 39.80
N VAL A 1135 -6.54 13.55 40.70
CA VAL A 1135 -8.01 13.57 40.56
C VAL A 1135 -8.48 14.71 39.63
N GLY A 1136 -8.03 14.64 38.37
CA GLY A 1136 -8.37 15.57 37.31
C GLY A 1136 -7.32 15.54 36.20
N GLU A 1137 -7.73 15.29 34.96
CA GLU A 1137 -6.84 15.26 33.80
C GLU A 1137 -6.10 16.59 33.61
N ASP A 1138 -6.75 17.69 33.98
CA ASP A 1138 -6.23 19.04 33.96
C ASP A 1138 -5.07 19.25 34.96
N ALA A 1139 -5.10 18.61 36.13
CA ALA A 1139 -4.00 18.63 37.09
C ALA A 1139 -2.86 17.70 36.64
N LYS A 1140 -3.21 16.55 36.06
CA LYS A 1140 -2.26 15.56 35.52
C LYS A 1140 -1.47 16.10 34.33
N THR A 1141 -2.13 16.76 33.38
CA THR A 1141 -1.46 17.39 32.23
C THR A 1141 -0.59 18.56 32.68
N LYS A 1142 -1.05 19.41 33.61
CA LYS A 1142 -0.23 20.50 34.18
C LYS A 1142 0.99 20.01 34.96
N PHE A 1143 0.86 18.93 35.74
CA PHE A 1143 2.00 18.29 36.42
C PHE A 1143 3.00 17.71 35.42
N LEU A 1144 2.55 16.90 34.46
CA LEU A 1144 3.42 16.29 33.43
C LEU A 1144 4.07 17.34 32.52
N SER A 1145 3.35 18.42 32.19
CA SER A 1145 3.87 19.54 31.40
C SER A 1145 4.94 20.32 32.16
N LYS A 1146 4.71 20.67 33.44
CA LYS A 1146 5.71 21.37 34.26
C LYS A 1146 6.93 20.50 34.55
N MET A 1147 6.73 19.20 34.78
CA MET A 1147 7.82 18.23 34.92
C MET A 1147 8.65 18.17 33.64
N GLY A 1148 8.01 17.99 32.47
CA GLY A 1148 8.68 17.91 31.17
C GLY A 1148 9.37 19.19 30.72
N GLN A 1149 9.09 20.35 31.34
CA GLN A 1149 9.79 21.61 31.13
C GLN A 1149 11.06 21.75 32.00
N LEU A 1150 11.16 21.00 33.10
CA LEU A 1150 12.27 21.09 34.06
C LEU A 1150 13.23 19.89 34.00
N THR A 1151 12.77 18.72 33.57
CA THR A 1151 13.66 17.61 33.16
C THR A 1151 14.39 17.96 31.86
N THR A 1152 15.71 17.78 31.80
CA THR A 1152 16.50 18.04 30.59
C THR A 1152 16.18 17.07 29.44
N SER A 1153 15.60 15.92 29.78
CA SER A 1153 15.45 14.75 28.91
C SER A 1153 13.99 14.35 28.70
N GLY A 1154 13.20 15.19 28.02
CA GLY A 1154 11.77 14.94 27.73
C GLY A 1154 11.46 13.59 27.04
N ALA A 1155 12.45 12.98 26.38
CA ALA A 1155 12.35 11.63 25.82
C ALA A 1155 12.17 10.51 26.86
N MET A 1156 12.62 10.70 28.12
CA MET A 1156 12.48 9.66 29.15
C MET A 1156 11.02 9.41 29.52
N LEU A 1157 10.19 10.47 29.63
CA LEU A 1157 8.77 10.34 29.95
C LEU A 1157 7.98 9.66 28.83
N ALA A 1158 8.33 9.90 27.56
CA ALA A 1158 7.64 9.30 26.41
C ALA A 1158 7.77 7.75 26.38
N ASN A 1159 8.97 7.23 26.67
CA ASN A 1159 9.24 5.79 26.62
C ASN A 1159 8.44 4.98 27.66
N VAL A 1160 8.11 5.58 28.82
CA VAL A 1160 7.36 4.91 29.91
C VAL A 1160 5.93 4.51 29.50
N PHE A 1161 5.35 5.17 28.49
CA PHE A 1161 3.99 4.87 28.03
C PHE A 1161 3.91 3.91 26.84
N GLN A 1162 5.00 3.71 26.08
CA GLN A 1162 4.97 2.91 24.84
C GLN A 1162 4.88 1.38 25.06
N ARG A 1163 5.18 0.88 26.27
CA ARG A 1163 5.16 -0.57 26.61
C ARG A 1163 3.89 -1.03 27.36
N LYS A 1164 2.80 -0.24 27.36
CA LYS A 1164 1.50 -0.58 27.97
C LYS A 1164 0.38 -0.78 26.94
N LYS A 1165 0.68 -1.55 25.90
CA LYS A 1165 -0.28 -2.25 25.04
C LYS A 1165 0.10 -3.73 25.05
#